data_AF-A0A7X8KGK6-F1
#
_entry.id   AF-A0A7X8KGK6-F1
#
_cell.length_a   1.000
_cell.length_b   1.000
_cell.length_c   1.000
_cell.angle_alpha   90.00
_cell.angle_beta   90.00
_cell.angle_gamma   90.00
#
_symmetry.space_group_name_H-M   'P 1'
#
loop_
_entity.id
_entity.type
_entity.pdbx_description
1 polymer ?
#
loop_
_entity_poly.entity_id
_entity_poly.type
_entity_poly.pdbx_seq_one_letter_code
_entity_poly.pdbx_strand_id
1 'polypeptide(L)'
;MRKTGDAIDEWFMNHKAKKIDTEQILKDTFSSKNKTIAFLAYNIETPKDEDSKNEGHNAFLRLNDGKTPLTSSELIKALYMVQSSGLTIQQQMEISKEWELIENNLQNEQFWLMFNAEGLEDTPTRIDLLFALVLQVSLKETKANPRIVFDKLEDDVINFDLSKVWDEVLHIFWWMQSCYLDVELCNYLSWIRAYTDISATTIYGYWRKCPAHKDFKNCIIKVIQDTSFGGSNITSLDSVNYGWDKGELRKLFVLLNVIDCNKCNERFRFDLFNQSRGWDIEHIDSQTPNNFTQDKNKKEWLKSTFNELSTEQKNLFVNEFKLAEDLESFDITNVELDNFDMYAEYIVQLIKGKEDTIPEENTNKLGNLALLNLSINRSYKNDIFPLKRKYIIDHINSGAEFIPPCTVKAFMKFYTKSASRITSWQKADYDDYYDVMNSWLIEFMDYDTQISNNDKKTEEKNLSREIECSGEIVQMYQSKEDVQNQKNRYFEPISFPDFMDKYDVIIPKIQRLYVQGRLDKRGAKCLSDFASRLVDSVSTSSPLLLDFIYGIDTSNSKKNTFYPLDGQQRLTTLLLLSWLCGLSKPNWTFKYESRRTTEVFIKELLASTPPQLEKPDNYEELKENAKQRNRDYPSLCKEYICSLPWFHESWLCDTGICGMIEMLDSLYDKLLYISKEQSLNMNSIVFLLNYLDVSTKSYDHIFLKMNSRGKELTEWDNVNAVLDEASKKFKDKWPENIQSWYELMWDKMPSSGEKDTDKINKVDTQMMNVVELALDCSGYTDKATNTYQLSNWLKNTETDTTKFYELCCKFFSALDIKETDTLQYLIPKWTENNRPIIPNYVCDNNDIVKKFYQPLLVFYASTLSKDDEWIRVIWNLVANIDLDRSSFKQAIKLIDELAEGMAQSKNSILNYLSSKTITDIKSCYKKAQLQLQEEICKASHIAEHPSIKEMEKYAFFRGAIRFLFTGADGNEDWGSFEAKAQNIKELIPVPAGERYTIKLLTPYISEQSLCKIYSENWVSNNDDNLRTILLDKESIPYLHNFLLKNDVKEPISLLHQDIMDLCEDAYGGRGYLQTRWEEESKYIWTNYVKRQGDYSWNSFIVGNESYKRISAILEKSFNIDETQLKTKIGDHIQGLYLNFKYQDKYLTLYGNNTICLMTDNWKEKMPNPNDDNGFYFSVEEIDKEKDLIKKVEEILQKKTDQEVHSQS
;
A
#
# COMPACT_ATOMS: atom_id res chain seq x y z
N MET A 1 12.16 -11.89 27.61
CA MET A 1 13.63 -12.04 27.75
C MET A 1 14.26 -11.03 28.73
N ARG A 2 13.53 -10.01 29.22
CA ARG A 2 13.98 -9.05 30.27
C ARG A 2 14.79 -9.61 31.44
N LYS A 3 14.40 -10.76 32.02
CA LYS A 3 15.10 -11.35 33.18
C LYS A 3 16.55 -11.78 32.93
N THR A 4 17.00 -11.88 31.68
CA THR A 4 18.37 -12.28 31.36
C THR A 4 19.27 -11.08 31.09
N GLY A 5 18.79 -10.07 30.36
CA GLY A 5 19.54 -8.83 30.10
C GLY A 5 19.76 -8.02 31.37
N ASP A 6 18.68 -7.74 32.10
CA ASP A 6 18.74 -6.98 33.36
C ASP A 6 19.64 -7.68 34.40
N ALA A 7 19.62 -9.01 34.42
CA ALA A 7 20.48 -9.80 35.31
C ALA A 7 21.94 -9.80 34.87
N ILE A 8 22.23 -9.67 33.56
CA ILE A 8 23.60 -9.54 33.05
C ILE A 8 24.15 -8.15 33.34
N ASP A 9 23.33 -7.09 33.17
CA ASP A 9 23.74 -5.70 33.40
C ASP A 9 23.89 -5.38 34.89
N GLU A 10 22.94 -5.81 35.73
CA GLU A 10 23.05 -5.72 37.19
C GLU A 10 24.26 -6.53 37.70
N TRP A 11 24.59 -7.65 37.06
CA TRP A 11 25.76 -8.46 37.39
C TRP A 11 27.08 -7.79 36.98
N PHE A 12 27.16 -7.21 35.77
CA PHE A 12 28.33 -6.43 35.32
C PHE A 12 28.58 -5.22 36.23
N MET A 13 27.52 -4.54 36.65
CA MET A 13 27.61 -3.42 37.60
C MET A 13 28.14 -3.86 38.97
N ASN A 14 27.73 -5.03 39.44
CA ASN A 14 28.12 -5.55 40.76
C ASN A 14 29.50 -6.24 40.79
N HIS A 15 30.08 -6.62 39.65
CA HIS A 15 31.31 -7.44 39.59
C HIS A 15 32.50 -6.78 38.87
N LYS A 16 32.45 -5.47 38.64
CA LYS A 16 33.49 -4.64 37.98
C LYS A 16 34.93 -4.71 38.56
N ALA A 17 35.20 -5.47 39.63
CA ALA A 17 36.46 -5.41 40.37
C ALA A 17 37.33 -6.69 40.40
N LYS A 18 36.97 -7.81 39.75
CA LYS A 18 37.86 -8.98 39.73
C LYS A 18 37.93 -9.65 38.36
N LYS A 19 39.17 -9.89 37.89
CA LYS A 19 39.50 -10.91 36.88
C LYS A 19 38.99 -12.26 37.40
N ILE A 20 37.78 -12.62 37.04
CA ILE A 20 37.24 -13.97 37.27
C ILE A 20 36.78 -14.49 35.91
N ASP A 21 37.00 -15.78 35.69
CA ASP A 21 36.65 -16.49 34.46
C ASP A 21 35.12 -16.50 34.26
N THR A 22 34.64 -15.53 33.49
CA THR A 22 33.23 -15.27 33.17
C THR A 22 32.53 -16.51 32.60
N GLU A 23 33.27 -17.39 31.91
CA GLU A 23 32.75 -18.59 31.27
C GLU A 23 32.24 -19.62 32.29
N GLN A 24 33.01 -19.86 33.35
CA GLN A 24 32.68 -20.85 34.38
C GLN A 24 31.46 -20.41 35.21
N ILE A 25 31.38 -19.12 35.54
CA ILE A 25 30.27 -18.58 36.34
C ILE A 25 28.94 -18.64 35.60
N LEU A 26 28.95 -18.36 34.29
CA LEU A 26 27.76 -18.50 33.48
C LEU A 26 27.37 -19.98 33.31
N LYS A 27 28.33 -20.90 33.14
CA LYS A 27 28.05 -22.35 33.17
C LYS A 27 27.35 -22.75 34.46
N ASP A 28 27.84 -22.29 35.60
CA ASP A 28 27.26 -22.62 36.91
C ASP A 28 25.86 -21.99 37.09
N THR A 29 25.68 -20.74 36.66
CA THR A 29 24.40 -20.02 36.75
C THR A 29 23.31 -20.69 35.91
N PHE A 30 23.62 -21.08 34.67
CA PHE A 30 22.65 -21.75 33.80
C PHE A 30 22.42 -23.20 34.23
N SER A 31 23.46 -23.90 34.70
CA SER A 31 23.34 -25.25 35.27
C SER A 31 22.42 -25.26 36.49
N SER A 32 22.47 -24.24 37.36
CA SER A 32 21.55 -24.08 38.50
C SER A 32 20.08 -23.94 38.10
N LYS A 33 19.80 -23.61 36.83
CA LYS A 33 18.45 -23.49 36.25
C LYS A 33 18.10 -24.68 35.33
N ASN A 34 18.83 -25.79 35.40
CA ASN A 34 18.72 -26.94 34.48
C ASN A 34 18.87 -26.55 32.99
N LYS A 35 19.58 -25.47 32.68
CA LYS A 35 19.87 -25.04 31.31
C LYS A 35 21.34 -25.24 31.01
N THR A 36 21.67 -25.91 29.91
CA THR A 36 23.05 -26.03 29.43
C THR A 36 23.41 -24.81 28.58
N ILE A 37 24.55 -24.19 28.87
CA ILE A 37 25.14 -23.10 28.11
C ILE A 37 26.45 -23.57 27.47
N ALA A 38 26.64 -23.26 26.20
CA ALA A 38 27.87 -23.50 25.46
C ALA A 38 28.39 -22.14 24.96
N PHE A 39 29.67 -21.89 25.16
CA PHE A 39 30.34 -20.67 24.73
C PHE A 39 31.01 -20.92 23.39
N LEU A 40 30.67 -20.08 22.40
CA LEU A 40 31.36 -20.01 21.13
C LEU A 40 32.26 -18.78 21.20
N ALA A 41 33.54 -18.99 21.53
CA ALA A 41 34.54 -17.93 21.56
C ALA A 41 35.42 -18.03 20.31
N TYR A 42 35.67 -16.88 19.66
CA TYR A 42 36.54 -16.80 18.49
C TYR A 42 37.60 -15.74 18.73
N ASN A 43 38.86 -16.10 18.53
CA ASN A 43 39.92 -15.12 18.29
C ASN A 43 39.92 -14.86 16.79
N ILE A 44 39.38 -13.71 16.39
CA ILE A 44 39.72 -13.16 15.08
C ILE A 44 41.23 -12.84 15.18
N GLU A 45 42.05 -13.31 14.23
CA GLU A 45 43.43 -12.81 14.13
C GLU A 45 43.35 -11.32 13.77
N THR A 46 43.22 -10.49 14.78
CA THR A 46 43.22 -9.05 14.63
C THR A 46 44.65 -8.62 14.30
N PRO A 47 44.86 -7.80 13.25
CA PRO A 47 46.05 -6.98 13.16
C PRO A 47 46.27 -6.29 14.52
N LYS A 48 47.51 -6.12 14.99
CA LYS A 48 47.83 -5.56 16.32
C LYS A 48 47.57 -4.04 16.40
N ASP A 49 46.65 -3.56 15.58
CA ASP A 49 46.47 -2.18 15.15
C ASP A 49 45.05 -1.72 15.55
N GLU A 50 44.77 -0.42 15.44
CA GLU A 50 43.47 0.18 15.77
C GLU A 50 42.27 -0.39 14.97
N ASP A 51 42.52 -1.10 13.87
CA ASP A 51 41.50 -1.75 13.02
C ASP A 51 40.90 -3.03 13.64
N SER A 52 41.48 -3.56 14.71
CA SER A 52 41.00 -4.75 15.43
C SER A 52 39.55 -4.64 15.96
N LYS A 53 39.11 -3.45 16.35
CA LYS A 53 37.71 -3.19 16.76
C LYS A 53 36.72 -3.18 15.59
N ASN A 54 37.16 -2.78 14.41
CA ASN A 54 36.33 -2.73 13.20
C ASN A 54 36.13 -4.14 12.60
N GLU A 55 37.11 -5.03 12.77
CA GLU A 55 37.07 -6.36 12.16
C GLU A 55 35.98 -7.28 12.75
N GLY A 56 35.68 -7.15 14.05
CA GLY A 56 34.56 -7.87 14.68
C GLY A 56 33.20 -7.44 14.13
N HIS A 57 33.03 -6.14 13.86
CA HIS A 57 31.81 -5.59 13.25
C HIS A 57 31.71 -5.97 11.76
N ASN A 58 32.82 -5.88 11.01
CA ASN A 58 32.87 -6.32 9.61
C ASN A 58 32.62 -7.83 9.48
N ALA A 59 33.19 -8.66 10.36
CA ALA A 59 32.90 -10.09 10.41
C ALA A 59 31.43 -10.35 10.75
N PHE A 60 30.83 -9.57 11.66
CA PHE A 60 29.40 -9.66 11.94
C PHE A 60 28.53 -9.32 10.73
N LEU A 61 28.86 -8.27 9.98
CA LEU A 61 28.15 -7.89 8.75
C LEU A 61 28.31 -8.95 7.67
N ARG A 62 29.53 -9.44 7.41
CA ARG A 62 29.81 -10.54 6.46
C ARG A 62 29.15 -11.87 6.87
N LEU A 63 29.05 -12.15 8.17
CA LEU A 63 28.32 -13.30 8.72
C LEU A 63 26.81 -13.21 8.53
N ASN A 64 26.26 -12.01 8.41
CA ASN A 64 24.83 -11.76 8.19
C ASN A 64 24.51 -11.44 6.73
N ASP A 65 25.53 -11.16 5.91
CA ASP A 65 25.42 -10.95 4.47
C ASP A 65 24.88 -12.20 3.79
N GLY A 66 23.71 -12.09 3.17
CA GLY A 66 23.03 -13.22 2.54
C GLY A 66 22.38 -14.24 3.50
N LYS A 67 22.30 -13.96 4.81
CA LYS A 67 21.46 -14.74 5.74
C LYS A 67 20.01 -14.31 5.61
N THR A 68 19.15 -15.28 5.35
CA THR A 68 17.70 -15.10 5.38
C THR A 68 17.11 -15.55 6.72
N PRO A 69 16.08 -14.87 7.25
CA PRO A 69 15.38 -15.30 8.46
C PRO A 69 14.65 -16.62 8.20
N LEU A 70 14.58 -17.48 9.22
CA LEU A 70 13.80 -18.71 9.11
C LEU A 70 12.32 -18.38 9.09
N THR A 71 11.60 -19.03 8.18
CA THR A 71 10.14 -19.01 8.19
C THR A 71 9.61 -19.90 9.31
N SER A 72 8.36 -19.66 9.74
CA SER A 72 7.68 -20.56 10.68
C SER A 72 7.72 -22.00 10.17
N SER A 73 7.43 -22.23 8.90
CA SER A 73 7.52 -23.54 8.25
C SER A 73 8.90 -24.21 8.35
N GLU A 74 10.00 -23.47 8.22
CA GLU A 74 11.35 -24.02 8.37
C GLU A 74 11.65 -24.44 9.82
N LEU A 75 11.21 -23.63 10.79
CA LEU A 75 11.34 -23.94 12.22
C LEU A 75 10.46 -25.11 12.64
N ILE A 76 9.21 -25.14 12.16
CA ILE A 76 8.25 -26.22 12.42
C ILE A 76 8.77 -27.52 11.79
N LYS A 77 9.22 -27.50 10.53
CA LYS A 77 9.82 -28.68 9.88
C LYS A 77 10.99 -29.22 10.68
N ALA A 78 11.86 -28.34 11.17
CA ALA A 78 12.97 -28.75 12.03
C ALA A 78 12.47 -29.37 13.35
N LEU A 79 11.44 -28.80 13.99
CA LEU A 79 10.79 -29.33 15.18
C LEU A 79 10.25 -30.75 14.98
N TYR A 80 9.67 -31.06 13.81
CA TYR A 80 9.23 -32.42 13.46
C TYR A 80 10.40 -33.40 13.25
N MET A 81 11.56 -32.94 12.77
CA MET A 81 12.68 -33.80 12.37
C MET A 81 13.68 -34.14 13.48
N VAL A 82 13.58 -33.52 14.67
CA VAL A 82 14.43 -33.85 15.82
C VAL A 82 14.03 -35.13 16.53
N GLN A 83 15.02 -35.81 17.11
CA GLN A 83 14.79 -37.00 17.93
C GLN A 83 13.93 -36.72 19.17
N SER A 84 13.99 -35.51 19.74
CA SER A 84 13.15 -35.13 20.88
C SER A 84 11.71 -34.73 20.53
N SER A 85 11.31 -34.80 19.25
CA SER A 85 9.94 -34.49 18.82
C SER A 85 8.88 -35.40 19.48
N GLY A 86 9.30 -36.58 19.94
CA GLY A 86 8.41 -37.65 20.40
C GLY A 86 7.89 -38.53 19.25
N LEU A 87 8.31 -38.28 18.01
CA LEU A 87 7.94 -39.03 16.83
C LEU A 87 8.95 -40.16 16.55
N THR A 88 8.46 -41.28 16.04
CA THR A 88 9.32 -42.37 15.55
C THR A 88 10.02 -41.99 14.24
N ILE A 89 11.14 -42.63 13.91
CA ILE A 89 11.86 -42.42 12.64
C ILE A 89 10.93 -42.65 11.44
N GLN A 90 10.03 -43.65 11.53
CA GLN A 90 9.07 -43.93 10.46
C GLN A 90 8.08 -42.77 10.29
N GLN A 91 7.48 -42.26 11.37
CA GLN A 91 6.59 -41.09 11.31
C GLN A 91 7.31 -39.86 10.75
N GLN A 92 8.57 -39.61 11.15
CA GLN A 92 9.36 -38.51 10.59
C GLN A 92 9.54 -38.65 9.07
N MET A 93 9.78 -39.87 8.57
CA MET A 93 9.89 -40.14 7.14
C MET A 93 8.57 -39.96 6.40
N GLU A 94 7.44 -40.40 6.98
CA GLU A 94 6.09 -40.23 6.44
C GLU A 94 5.73 -38.74 6.35
N ILE A 95 5.87 -38.00 7.46
CA ILE A 95 5.67 -36.55 7.54
C ILE A 95 6.55 -35.81 6.53
N SER A 96 7.83 -36.21 6.38
CA SER A 96 8.72 -35.56 5.41
C SER A 96 8.23 -35.73 3.97
N LYS A 97 7.69 -36.90 3.60
CA LYS A 97 7.14 -37.16 2.26
C LYS A 97 5.83 -36.42 2.03
N GLU A 98 4.97 -36.42 3.04
CA GLU A 98 3.69 -35.69 3.01
C GLU A 98 3.91 -34.18 2.93
N TRP A 99 4.88 -33.65 3.67
CA TRP A 99 5.28 -32.24 3.60
C TRP A 99 5.69 -31.87 2.17
N GLU A 100 6.54 -32.68 1.53
CA GLU A 100 6.95 -32.45 0.14
C GLU A 100 5.76 -32.53 -0.84
N LEU A 101 4.86 -33.50 -0.65
CA LEU A 101 3.62 -33.60 -1.42
C LEU A 101 2.75 -32.34 -1.28
N ILE A 102 2.57 -31.85 -0.06
CA ILE A 102 1.79 -30.63 0.22
C ILE A 102 2.46 -29.42 -0.43
N GLU A 103 3.77 -29.22 -0.22
CA GLU A 103 4.52 -28.10 -0.80
C GLU A 103 4.42 -28.08 -2.33
N ASN A 104 4.54 -29.24 -2.98
CA ASN A 104 4.42 -29.37 -4.43
C ASN A 104 3.02 -29.07 -4.95
N ASN A 105 1.96 -29.57 -4.29
CA ASN A 105 0.58 -29.27 -4.70
C ASN A 105 0.25 -27.80 -4.50
N LEU A 106 0.69 -27.21 -3.39
CA LEU A 106 0.49 -25.80 -3.10
C LEU A 106 1.14 -24.89 -4.15
N GLN A 107 2.12 -25.34 -4.95
CA GLN A 107 2.69 -24.54 -6.05
C GLN A 107 1.72 -24.32 -7.22
N ASN A 108 0.67 -25.14 -7.36
CA ASN A 108 -0.33 -24.91 -8.38
C ASN A 108 -1.04 -23.57 -8.12
N GLU A 109 -0.90 -22.62 -9.04
CA GLU A 109 -1.37 -21.25 -8.82
C GLU A 109 -2.89 -21.16 -8.67
N GLN A 110 -3.66 -21.91 -9.46
CA GLN A 110 -5.12 -21.95 -9.30
C GLN A 110 -5.53 -22.56 -7.96
N PHE A 111 -4.87 -23.64 -7.55
CA PHE A 111 -5.11 -24.27 -6.25
C PHE A 111 -4.84 -23.30 -5.10
N TRP A 112 -3.78 -22.50 -5.22
CA TRP A 112 -3.39 -21.51 -4.21
C TRP A 112 -4.34 -20.31 -4.16
N LEU A 113 -4.63 -19.68 -5.31
CA LEU A 113 -5.46 -18.47 -5.39
C LEU A 113 -6.90 -18.69 -4.89
N MET A 114 -7.40 -19.93 -4.98
CA MET A 114 -8.71 -20.34 -4.43
C MET A 114 -8.89 -19.95 -2.96
N PHE A 115 -7.83 -19.99 -2.15
CA PHE A 115 -7.86 -19.56 -0.75
C PHE A 115 -7.07 -18.29 -0.48
N ASN A 116 -6.19 -17.86 -1.40
CA ASN A 116 -5.30 -16.73 -1.18
C ASN A 116 -5.02 -15.89 -2.46
N ALA A 117 -5.99 -15.07 -2.88
CA ALA A 117 -5.92 -14.27 -4.11
C ALA A 117 -4.81 -13.20 -4.13
N GLU A 118 -4.32 -12.77 -2.97
CA GLU A 118 -3.18 -11.83 -2.85
C GLU A 118 -1.82 -12.57 -2.85
N GLY A 119 -1.78 -13.85 -3.22
CA GLY A 119 -0.54 -14.59 -3.41
C GLY A 119 0.16 -14.89 -2.09
N LEU A 120 1.39 -14.41 -1.91
CA LEU A 120 2.22 -14.63 -0.71
C LEU A 120 2.35 -13.37 0.17
N GLU A 121 1.55 -12.32 -0.08
CA GLU A 121 1.72 -11.04 0.60
C GLU A 121 1.57 -11.11 2.13
N ASP A 122 0.80 -12.08 2.63
CA ASP A 122 0.50 -12.23 4.05
C ASP A 122 1.15 -13.48 4.69
N THR A 123 1.74 -14.40 3.91
CA THR A 123 2.38 -15.62 4.45
C THR A 123 3.81 -15.82 3.93
N PRO A 124 4.80 -16.06 4.82
CA PRO A 124 6.20 -16.28 4.39
C PRO A 124 6.39 -17.46 3.44
N THR A 125 5.58 -18.52 3.58
CA THR A 125 5.50 -19.70 2.69
C THR A 125 4.05 -20.15 2.51
N ARG A 126 3.77 -20.98 1.49
CA ARG A 126 2.42 -21.50 1.24
C ARG A 126 1.92 -22.45 2.34
N ILE A 127 2.81 -23.27 2.92
CA ILE A 127 2.43 -24.23 3.96
C ILE A 127 2.17 -23.58 5.33
N ASP A 128 2.69 -22.36 5.57
CA ASP A 128 2.38 -21.58 6.78
C ASP A 128 0.87 -21.31 6.90
N LEU A 129 0.14 -21.21 5.77
CA LEU A 129 -1.32 -21.07 5.76
C LEU A 129 -2.00 -22.22 6.51
N LEU A 130 -1.58 -23.46 6.25
CA LEU A 130 -2.21 -24.64 6.86
C LEU A 130 -1.99 -24.64 8.37
N PHE A 131 -0.77 -24.38 8.82
CA PHE A 131 -0.47 -24.27 10.25
C PHE A 131 -1.19 -23.09 10.91
N ALA A 132 -1.30 -21.95 10.23
CA ALA A 132 -2.04 -20.80 10.74
C ALA A 132 -3.54 -21.11 10.89
N LEU A 133 -4.14 -21.87 9.97
CA LEU A 133 -5.53 -22.34 10.09
C LEU A 133 -5.71 -23.33 11.25
N VAL A 134 -4.79 -24.30 11.42
CA VAL A 134 -4.82 -25.26 12.55
C VAL A 134 -4.69 -24.53 13.90
N LEU A 135 -3.73 -23.61 14.01
CA LEU A 135 -3.41 -22.90 15.25
C LEU A 135 -4.25 -21.64 15.47
N GLN A 136 -5.16 -21.31 14.54
CA GLN A 136 -6.03 -20.12 14.53
C GLN A 136 -5.25 -18.81 14.67
N VAL A 137 -4.11 -18.72 13.98
CA VAL A 137 -3.27 -17.51 13.94
C VAL A 137 -3.70 -16.63 12.76
N SER A 138 -3.79 -15.33 12.98
CA SER A 138 -4.14 -14.37 11.93
C SER A 138 -3.02 -14.23 10.91
N LEU A 139 -3.33 -14.38 9.61
CA LEU A 139 -2.34 -14.20 8.53
C LEU A 139 -1.83 -12.74 8.43
N LYS A 140 -2.60 -11.76 8.91
CA LYS A 140 -2.11 -10.38 9.00
C LYS A 140 -0.98 -10.23 10.03
N GLU A 141 -1.00 -11.04 11.09
CA GLU A 141 0.04 -11.04 12.11
C GLU A 141 1.31 -11.78 11.64
N THR A 142 1.17 -12.79 10.77
CA THR A 142 2.33 -13.51 10.19
C THR A 142 3.20 -12.63 9.30
N LYS A 143 2.63 -11.56 8.73
CA LYS A 143 3.35 -10.52 7.98
C LYS A 143 4.25 -9.67 8.88
N ALA A 144 3.77 -9.32 10.07
CA ALA A 144 4.52 -8.52 11.05
C ALA A 144 5.54 -9.34 11.85
N ASN A 145 5.25 -10.63 12.08
CA ASN A 145 6.16 -11.58 12.71
C ASN A 145 6.15 -12.92 11.95
N PRO A 146 7.13 -13.16 11.05
CA PRO A 146 7.24 -14.41 10.29
C PRO A 146 7.37 -15.71 11.12
N ARG A 147 7.60 -15.59 12.45
CA ARG A 147 7.74 -16.72 13.39
C ARG A 147 6.51 -17.00 14.22
N ILE A 148 5.48 -16.16 14.16
CA ILE A 148 4.34 -16.24 15.10
C ILE A 148 3.63 -17.60 15.11
N VAL A 149 3.58 -18.30 13.96
CA VAL A 149 2.97 -19.65 13.86
C VAL A 149 3.83 -20.68 14.59
N PHE A 150 5.16 -20.61 14.44
CA PHE A 150 6.09 -21.44 15.19
C PHE A 150 6.04 -21.12 16.69
N ASP A 151 6.09 -19.85 17.07
CA ASP A 151 6.04 -19.40 18.47
C ASP A 151 4.75 -19.89 19.16
N LYS A 152 3.64 -19.96 18.41
CA LYS A 152 2.37 -20.50 18.92
C LYS A 152 2.44 -22.01 19.13
N LEU A 153 3.09 -22.75 18.22
CA LEU A 153 3.26 -24.19 18.35
C LEU A 153 4.21 -24.59 19.49
N GLU A 154 5.22 -23.75 19.78
CA GLU A 154 6.17 -23.93 20.89
C GLU A 154 5.68 -23.32 22.22
N ASP A 155 4.41 -22.90 22.30
CA ASP A 155 3.87 -22.28 23.52
C ASP A 155 3.86 -23.27 24.70
N ASP A 156 4.77 -23.02 25.66
CA ASP A 156 4.95 -23.79 26.89
C ASP A 156 3.65 -23.95 27.72
N VAL A 157 2.65 -23.09 27.50
CA VAL A 157 1.36 -23.13 28.22
C VAL A 157 0.40 -24.17 27.64
N ILE A 158 0.40 -24.39 26.32
CA ILE A 158 -0.59 -25.24 25.63
C ILE A 158 -0.05 -26.66 25.40
N ASN A 159 1.27 -26.83 25.23
CA ASN A 159 1.95 -28.13 25.05
C ASN A 159 1.29 -29.05 23.98
N PHE A 160 1.42 -28.66 22.72
CA PHE A 160 0.84 -29.36 21.57
C PHE A 160 1.43 -30.75 21.33
N ASP A 161 0.59 -31.68 20.89
CA ASP A 161 0.99 -32.97 20.33
C ASP A 161 1.26 -32.83 18.83
N LEU A 162 2.53 -32.92 18.44
CA LEU A 162 2.97 -32.77 17.05
C LEU A 162 2.29 -33.77 16.10
N SER A 163 1.99 -35.00 16.53
CA SER A 163 1.30 -35.97 15.68
C SER A 163 -0.12 -35.51 15.39
N LYS A 164 -0.87 -35.10 16.42
CA LYS A 164 -2.25 -34.60 16.27
C LYS A 164 -2.32 -33.31 15.45
N VAL A 165 -1.34 -32.41 15.63
CA VAL A 165 -1.24 -31.18 14.84
C VAL A 165 -1.02 -31.52 13.37
N TRP A 166 -0.13 -32.48 13.06
CA TRP A 166 0.14 -32.89 11.69
C TRP A 166 -1.08 -33.56 11.04
N ASP A 167 -1.79 -34.41 11.77
CA ASP A 167 -3.04 -35.04 11.30
C ASP A 167 -4.08 -33.98 10.89
N GLU A 168 -4.18 -32.88 11.64
CA GLU A 168 -5.08 -31.78 11.30
C GLU A 168 -4.56 -30.96 10.10
N VAL A 169 -3.25 -30.76 9.97
CA VAL A 169 -2.64 -30.14 8.77
C VAL A 169 -2.99 -30.96 7.52
N LEU A 170 -2.85 -32.28 7.57
CA LEU A 170 -3.25 -33.18 6.49
C LEU A 170 -4.75 -33.11 6.21
N HIS A 171 -5.58 -33.08 7.25
CA HIS A 171 -7.03 -32.98 7.11
C HIS A 171 -7.44 -31.70 6.37
N ILE A 172 -6.85 -30.55 6.73
CA ILE A 172 -7.05 -29.28 6.03
C ILE A 172 -6.55 -29.38 4.59
N PHE A 173 -5.37 -29.94 4.35
CA PHE A 173 -4.84 -30.11 2.99
C PHE A 173 -5.78 -30.93 2.10
N TRP A 174 -6.30 -32.06 2.59
CA TRP A 174 -7.23 -32.89 1.83
C TRP A 174 -8.59 -32.22 1.62
N TRP A 175 -9.07 -31.44 2.58
CA TRP A 175 -10.25 -30.60 2.38
C TRP A 175 -10.03 -29.56 1.29
N MET A 176 -8.90 -28.84 1.31
CA MET A 176 -8.53 -27.89 0.26
C MET A 176 -8.48 -28.60 -1.10
N GLN A 177 -7.86 -29.78 -1.18
CA GLN A 177 -7.78 -30.57 -2.40
C GLN A 177 -9.17 -31.00 -2.90
N SER A 178 -10.08 -31.40 -1.98
CA SER A 178 -11.47 -31.71 -2.32
C SER A 178 -12.20 -30.51 -2.91
N CYS A 179 -11.99 -29.31 -2.36
CA CYS A 179 -12.54 -28.07 -2.90
C CYS A 179 -12.02 -27.79 -4.32
N TYR A 180 -10.74 -28.06 -4.57
CA TYR A 180 -10.13 -27.87 -5.88
C TYR A 180 -10.63 -28.86 -6.94
N LEU A 181 -10.87 -30.12 -6.55
CA LEU A 181 -11.37 -31.15 -7.45
C LEU A 181 -12.82 -30.89 -7.90
N ASP A 182 -13.64 -30.26 -7.06
CA ASP A 182 -14.97 -29.75 -7.45
C ASP A 182 -14.82 -28.44 -8.23
N VAL A 183 -14.94 -28.52 -9.56
CA VAL A 183 -14.72 -27.39 -10.48
C VAL A 183 -15.57 -26.17 -10.11
N GLU A 184 -16.84 -26.40 -9.77
CA GLU A 184 -17.76 -25.32 -9.46
C GLU A 184 -17.44 -24.67 -8.11
N LEU A 185 -17.17 -25.46 -7.08
CA LEU A 185 -16.77 -24.94 -5.77
C LEU A 185 -15.44 -24.18 -5.86
N CYS A 186 -14.48 -24.70 -6.62
CA CYS A 186 -13.19 -24.04 -6.88
C CYS A 186 -13.37 -22.67 -7.53
N ASN A 187 -14.21 -22.57 -8.56
CA ASN A 187 -14.48 -21.31 -9.25
C ASN A 187 -15.15 -20.29 -8.31
N TYR A 188 -16.13 -20.72 -7.50
CA TYR A 188 -16.80 -19.84 -6.53
C TYR A 188 -15.87 -19.37 -5.40
N LEU A 189 -15.06 -20.27 -4.83
CA LEU A 189 -14.07 -19.89 -3.80
C LEU A 189 -13.05 -18.90 -4.35
N SER A 190 -12.54 -19.14 -5.57
CA SER A 190 -11.62 -18.24 -6.26
C SER A 190 -12.25 -16.86 -6.50
N TRP A 191 -13.53 -16.82 -6.90
CA TRP A 191 -14.27 -15.56 -7.06
C TRP A 191 -14.44 -14.81 -5.74
N ILE A 192 -14.86 -15.50 -4.66
CA ILE A 192 -14.99 -14.91 -3.32
C ILE A 192 -13.67 -14.29 -2.89
N ARG A 193 -12.57 -15.03 -3.02
CA ARG A 193 -11.28 -14.55 -2.55
C ARG A 193 -10.74 -13.38 -3.39
N ALA A 194 -11.08 -13.31 -4.67
CA ALA A 194 -10.67 -12.22 -5.55
C ALA A 194 -11.49 -10.93 -5.36
N TYR A 195 -12.78 -11.02 -4.99
CA TYR A 195 -13.70 -9.88 -5.02
C TYR A 195 -14.40 -9.57 -3.69
N THR A 196 -14.00 -10.22 -2.60
CA THR A 196 -14.54 -9.96 -1.25
C THR A 196 -13.43 -9.95 -0.19
N ASP A 197 -13.72 -9.34 0.96
CA ASP A 197 -12.81 -9.32 2.11
C ASP A 197 -12.80 -10.64 2.93
N ILE A 198 -13.46 -11.70 2.43
CA ILE A 198 -13.62 -12.97 3.16
C ILE A 198 -12.30 -13.76 3.14
N SER A 199 -11.65 -13.85 4.31
CA SER A 199 -10.36 -14.54 4.48
C SER A 199 -10.45 -16.07 4.42
N ALA A 200 -9.31 -16.73 4.18
CA ALA A 200 -9.19 -18.19 4.27
C ALA A 200 -9.63 -18.73 5.65
N THR A 201 -9.34 -18.01 6.74
CA THR A 201 -9.77 -18.36 8.10
C THR A 201 -11.29 -18.35 8.23
N THR A 202 -11.95 -17.38 7.60
CA THR A 202 -13.42 -17.28 7.58
C THR A 202 -14.02 -18.45 6.79
N ILE A 203 -13.46 -18.77 5.62
CA ILE A 203 -13.90 -19.89 4.78
C ILE A 203 -13.74 -21.22 5.52
N TYR A 204 -12.60 -21.44 6.18
CA TYR A 204 -12.38 -22.59 7.04
C TYR A 204 -13.42 -22.65 8.18
N GLY A 205 -13.77 -21.51 8.76
CA GLY A 205 -14.87 -21.39 9.73
C GLY A 205 -16.23 -21.83 9.18
N TYR A 206 -16.55 -21.52 7.93
CA TYR A 206 -17.77 -22.01 7.26
C TYR A 206 -17.76 -23.52 7.10
N TRP A 207 -16.64 -24.09 6.63
CA TRP A 207 -16.50 -25.54 6.52
C TRP A 207 -16.62 -26.24 7.89
N ARG A 208 -16.02 -25.71 8.96
CA ARG A 208 -16.17 -26.30 10.30
C ARG A 208 -17.60 -26.34 10.82
N LYS A 209 -18.45 -25.39 10.39
CA LYS A 209 -19.88 -25.37 10.70
C LYS A 209 -20.67 -26.35 9.83
N CYS A 210 -20.28 -26.51 8.58
CA CYS A 210 -20.96 -27.33 7.57
C CYS A 210 -19.95 -28.27 6.87
N PRO A 211 -19.43 -29.31 7.54
CA PRO A 211 -18.28 -30.07 7.01
C PRO A 211 -18.64 -31.00 5.84
N ALA A 212 -19.92 -31.32 5.66
CA ALA A 212 -20.38 -32.08 4.51
C ALA A 212 -20.15 -31.26 3.23
N HIS A 213 -19.47 -31.85 2.23
CA HIS A 213 -19.03 -31.14 1.01
C HIS A 213 -20.17 -30.38 0.32
N LYS A 214 -21.37 -30.99 0.22
CA LYS A 214 -22.56 -30.36 -0.36
C LYS A 214 -23.05 -29.16 0.47
N ASP A 215 -23.13 -29.30 1.79
CA ASP A 215 -23.59 -28.23 2.68
C ASP A 215 -22.58 -27.06 2.70
N PHE A 216 -21.28 -27.35 2.69
CA PHE A 216 -20.23 -26.35 2.54
C PHE A 216 -20.36 -25.59 1.23
N LYS A 217 -20.54 -26.31 0.11
CA LYS A 217 -20.77 -25.70 -1.20
C LYS A 217 -22.00 -24.79 -1.22
N ASN A 218 -23.11 -25.23 -0.63
CA ASN A 218 -24.32 -24.42 -0.47
C ASN A 218 -24.06 -23.15 0.36
N CYS A 219 -23.25 -23.26 1.43
CA CYS A 219 -22.84 -22.10 2.22
C CYS A 219 -22.02 -21.10 1.39
N ILE A 220 -21.09 -21.57 0.57
CA ILE A 220 -20.30 -20.73 -0.34
C ILE A 220 -21.17 -20.06 -1.41
N ILE A 221 -22.10 -20.80 -2.03
CA ILE A 221 -23.06 -20.23 -2.98
C ILE A 221 -23.90 -19.14 -2.30
N LYS A 222 -24.39 -19.41 -1.08
CA LYS A 222 -25.20 -18.46 -0.31
C LYS A 222 -24.44 -17.16 -0.02
N VAL A 223 -23.16 -17.24 0.30
CA VAL A 223 -22.29 -16.06 0.49
C VAL A 223 -22.23 -15.20 -0.78
N ILE A 224 -22.14 -15.81 -1.97
CA ILE A 224 -22.14 -15.08 -3.24
C ILE A 224 -23.52 -14.49 -3.53
N GLN A 225 -24.61 -15.23 -3.29
CA GLN A 225 -25.99 -14.75 -3.45
C GLN A 225 -26.29 -13.54 -2.56
N ASP A 226 -25.73 -13.50 -1.35
CA ASP A 226 -25.90 -12.41 -0.40
C ASP A 226 -24.94 -11.21 -0.65
N THR A 227 -24.07 -11.31 -1.66
CA THR A 227 -23.12 -10.25 -2.01
C THR A 227 -23.80 -9.14 -2.81
N SER A 228 -23.63 -7.88 -2.39
CA SER A 228 -24.14 -6.72 -3.12
C SER A 228 -23.32 -6.40 -4.37
N PHE A 229 -24.02 -5.95 -5.41
CA PHE A 229 -23.47 -5.40 -6.65
C PHE A 229 -24.03 -3.98 -6.85
N GLY A 230 -23.15 -2.99 -7.03
CA GLY A 230 -23.58 -1.59 -7.26
C GLY A 230 -24.34 -0.96 -6.09
N GLY A 231 -24.13 -1.47 -4.87
CA GLY A 231 -24.78 -0.98 -3.64
C GLY A 231 -26.09 -1.67 -3.24
N SER A 232 -26.56 -2.66 -4.02
CA SER A 232 -27.79 -3.43 -3.74
C SER A 232 -27.63 -4.90 -4.10
N ASN A 233 -28.54 -5.77 -3.63
CA ASN A 233 -28.61 -7.15 -4.10
C ASN A 233 -29.25 -7.17 -5.49
N ILE A 234 -28.60 -7.81 -6.45
CA ILE A 234 -29.07 -7.89 -7.82
C ILE A 234 -29.91 -9.15 -8.01
N THR A 235 -31.14 -9.01 -8.49
CA THR A 235 -32.02 -10.14 -8.83
C THR A 235 -32.19 -10.33 -10.34
N SER A 236 -31.90 -9.29 -11.13
CA SER A 236 -31.87 -9.33 -12.60
C SER A 236 -30.84 -8.34 -13.15
N LEU A 237 -30.43 -8.54 -14.40
CA LEU A 237 -29.45 -7.70 -15.08
C LEU A 237 -30.02 -6.39 -15.65
N ASP A 238 -31.32 -6.10 -15.46
CA ASP A 238 -32.00 -4.95 -16.11
C ASP A 238 -31.41 -3.60 -15.66
N SER A 239 -30.99 -3.53 -14.40
CA SER A 239 -30.40 -2.34 -13.77
C SER A 239 -28.93 -2.12 -14.17
N VAL A 240 -28.27 -3.13 -14.75
CA VAL A 240 -26.84 -3.09 -15.07
C VAL A 240 -26.58 -2.19 -16.27
N ASN A 241 -25.72 -1.21 -16.08
CA ASN A 241 -25.39 -0.20 -17.09
C ASN A 241 -23.90 0.17 -17.04
N TYR A 242 -23.35 0.57 -18.18
CA TYR A 242 -21.94 0.96 -18.34
C TYR A 242 -21.47 2.04 -17.35
N GLY A 243 -22.39 2.92 -16.90
CA GLY A 243 -22.12 3.98 -15.94
C GLY A 243 -22.02 3.54 -14.47
N TRP A 244 -22.23 2.27 -14.15
CA TRP A 244 -21.93 1.72 -12.83
C TRP A 244 -20.44 1.86 -12.48
N ASP A 245 -20.13 1.78 -11.19
CA ASP A 245 -18.75 1.70 -10.72
C ASP A 245 -18.01 0.56 -11.46
N LYS A 246 -16.83 0.88 -12.00
CA LYS A 246 -16.09 -0.06 -12.85
C LYS A 246 -15.58 -1.28 -12.07
N GLY A 247 -15.32 -1.13 -10.78
CA GLY A 247 -14.97 -2.24 -9.89
C GLY A 247 -16.14 -3.19 -9.70
N GLU A 248 -17.33 -2.65 -9.43
CA GLU A 248 -18.57 -3.42 -9.27
C GLU A 248 -18.99 -4.13 -10.58
N LEU A 249 -18.88 -3.45 -11.73
CA LEU A 249 -19.11 -4.09 -13.03
C LEU A 249 -18.12 -5.22 -13.27
N ARG A 250 -16.83 -5.01 -12.99
CA ARG A 250 -15.81 -6.07 -13.16
C ARG A 250 -16.12 -7.28 -12.29
N LYS A 251 -16.48 -7.05 -11.02
CA LYS A 251 -16.89 -8.09 -10.07
C LYS A 251 -18.07 -8.91 -10.60
N LEU A 252 -19.11 -8.25 -11.14
CA LEU A 252 -20.26 -8.93 -11.75
C LEU A 252 -19.88 -9.70 -13.02
N PHE A 253 -19.15 -9.09 -13.94
CA PHE A 253 -18.79 -9.73 -15.21
C PHE A 253 -17.89 -10.95 -15.00
N VAL A 254 -17.00 -10.93 -14.01
CA VAL A 254 -16.23 -12.14 -13.66
C VAL A 254 -17.12 -13.21 -13.04
N LEU A 255 -18.14 -12.84 -12.24
CA LEU A 255 -19.12 -13.83 -11.75
C LEU A 255 -19.87 -14.49 -12.91
N LEU A 256 -20.32 -13.71 -13.91
CA LEU A 256 -21.00 -14.24 -15.10
C LEU A 256 -20.10 -15.20 -15.90
N ASN A 257 -18.81 -14.87 -16.04
CA ASN A 257 -17.84 -15.79 -16.64
C ASN A 257 -17.65 -17.07 -15.81
N VAL A 258 -17.61 -16.95 -14.48
CA VAL A 258 -17.55 -18.12 -13.59
C VAL A 258 -18.78 -19.01 -13.74
N ILE A 259 -19.97 -18.43 -13.83
CA ILE A 259 -21.22 -19.18 -14.05
C ILE A 259 -21.20 -19.88 -15.41
N ASP A 260 -20.80 -19.19 -16.48
CA ASP A 260 -20.63 -19.78 -17.82
C ASP A 260 -19.65 -20.96 -17.82
N CYS A 261 -18.49 -20.81 -17.16
CA CYS A 261 -17.53 -21.90 -16.97
C CYS A 261 -18.13 -23.08 -16.20
N ASN A 262 -18.90 -22.83 -15.13
CA ASN A 262 -19.55 -23.88 -14.35
C ASN A 262 -20.57 -24.67 -15.19
N LYS A 263 -21.32 -24.00 -16.07
CA LYS A 263 -22.25 -24.66 -17.00
C LYS A 263 -21.53 -25.60 -17.99
N CYS A 264 -20.30 -25.27 -18.36
CA CYS A 264 -19.45 -26.12 -19.21
C CYS A 264 -18.55 -27.08 -18.41
N ASN A 265 -18.61 -27.09 -17.07
CA ASN A 265 -17.71 -27.81 -16.18
C ASN A 265 -16.22 -27.50 -16.44
N GLU A 266 -15.92 -26.23 -16.71
CA GLU A 266 -14.58 -25.69 -16.93
C GLU A 266 -14.13 -24.83 -15.74
N ARG A 267 -12.81 -24.74 -15.50
CA ARG A 267 -12.25 -23.83 -14.50
C ARG A 267 -12.01 -22.46 -15.10
N PHE A 268 -12.49 -21.41 -14.44
CA PHE A 268 -12.11 -20.05 -14.78
C PHE A 268 -10.64 -19.83 -14.37
N ARG A 269 -9.81 -19.40 -15.33
CA ARG A 269 -8.36 -19.26 -15.17
C ARG A 269 -7.97 -17.99 -14.41
N PHE A 270 -8.31 -17.90 -13.12
CA PHE A 270 -7.93 -16.78 -12.24
C PHE A 270 -6.41 -16.53 -12.20
N ASP A 271 -5.62 -17.59 -12.34
CA ASP A 271 -4.16 -17.53 -12.47
C ASP A 271 -3.70 -16.70 -13.68
N LEU A 272 -4.37 -16.85 -14.83
CA LEU A 272 -4.08 -16.06 -16.03
C LEU A 272 -4.76 -14.68 -15.98
N PHE A 273 -5.94 -14.61 -15.37
CA PHE A 273 -6.68 -13.37 -15.18
C PHE A 273 -5.87 -12.35 -14.36
N ASN A 274 -5.25 -12.79 -13.26
CA ASN A 274 -4.47 -11.93 -12.36
C ASN A 274 -3.10 -11.52 -12.94
N GLN A 275 -2.56 -12.26 -13.90
CA GLN A 275 -1.30 -11.91 -14.58
C GLN A 275 -1.45 -10.77 -15.60
N SER A 276 -2.68 -10.43 -15.98
CA SER A 276 -2.98 -9.40 -16.96
C SER A 276 -2.76 -7.99 -16.41
N ARG A 277 -2.30 -7.04 -17.23
CA ARG A 277 -1.95 -5.65 -16.84
C ARG A 277 -3.15 -4.78 -16.40
N GLY A 278 -4.36 -5.34 -16.41
CA GLY A 278 -5.61 -4.75 -15.94
C GLY A 278 -6.78 -5.02 -16.88
N TRP A 279 -8.00 -4.76 -16.39
CA TRP A 279 -9.25 -5.20 -17.01
C TRP A 279 -10.26 -4.05 -17.12
N ASP A 280 -10.88 -3.89 -18.28
CA ASP A 280 -11.93 -2.90 -18.54
C ASP A 280 -13.24 -3.56 -18.98
N ILE A 281 -14.32 -2.82 -18.84
CA ILE A 281 -15.61 -3.13 -19.48
C ILE A 281 -15.66 -2.31 -20.77
N GLU A 282 -15.94 -2.98 -21.88
CA GLU A 282 -15.91 -2.40 -23.23
C GLU A 282 -17.21 -2.71 -23.98
N HIS A 283 -17.61 -1.83 -24.89
CA HIS A 283 -18.79 -2.07 -25.73
C HIS A 283 -18.48 -3.06 -26.85
N ILE A 284 -19.36 -4.03 -27.09
CA ILE A 284 -19.23 -5.01 -28.18
C ILE A 284 -19.35 -4.29 -29.53
N ASP A 285 -20.33 -3.40 -29.67
CA ASP A 285 -20.45 -2.48 -30.81
C ASP A 285 -20.29 -1.01 -30.38
N SER A 286 -19.48 -0.27 -31.14
CA SER A 286 -19.03 1.10 -30.81
C SER A 286 -20.09 2.16 -31.09
N GLN A 287 -20.27 3.11 -30.16
CA GLN A 287 -21.27 4.19 -30.27
C GLN A 287 -20.76 5.49 -30.90
N THR A 288 -19.44 5.73 -30.88
CA THR A 288 -18.85 6.96 -31.43
C THR A 288 -18.52 6.79 -32.92
N PRO A 289 -18.68 7.84 -33.75
CA PRO A 289 -18.19 7.81 -35.12
C PRO A 289 -16.69 7.51 -35.14
N ASN A 290 -16.31 6.48 -35.89
CA ASN A 290 -14.94 6.01 -36.03
C ASN A 290 -14.03 7.15 -36.47
N ASN A 291 -13.00 7.48 -35.68
CA ASN A 291 -12.04 8.50 -36.07
C ASN A 291 -10.91 7.83 -36.87
N PHE A 292 -11.10 7.65 -38.18
CA PHE A 292 -10.10 7.09 -39.09
C PHE A 292 -8.98 8.11 -39.35
N THR A 293 -8.14 8.37 -38.36
CA THR A 293 -7.09 9.42 -38.41
C THR A 293 -5.86 9.03 -39.24
N GLN A 294 -5.71 7.77 -39.66
CA GLN A 294 -4.56 7.29 -40.43
C GLN A 294 -4.99 6.49 -41.68
N ASP A 295 -4.36 6.77 -42.82
CA ASP A 295 -4.61 6.12 -44.12
C ASP A 295 -4.40 4.60 -44.10
N LYS A 296 -3.47 4.11 -43.27
CA LYS A 296 -3.26 2.68 -43.07
C LYS A 296 -4.51 1.99 -42.51
N ASN A 297 -5.15 2.61 -41.51
CA ASN A 297 -6.34 2.06 -40.86
C ASN A 297 -7.54 2.10 -41.82
N LYS A 298 -7.66 3.14 -42.66
CA LYS A 298 -8.69 3.21 -43.72
C LYS A 298 -8.54 2.08 -44.74
N LYS A 299 -7.32 1.78 -45.20
CA LYS A 299 -7.05 0.68 -46.13
C LYS A 299 -7.33 -0.69 -45.52
N GLU A 300 -6.91 -0.92 -44.28
CA GLU A 300 -7.18 -2.17 -43.57
C GLU A 300 -8.67 -2.37 -43.33
N TRP A 301 -9.40 -1.31 -42.97
CA TRP A 301 -10.85 -1.33 -42.80
C TRP A 301 -11.57 -1.69 -44.10
N LEU A 302 -11.24 -1.01 -45.21
CA LEU A 302 -11.84 -1.29 -46.52
C LEU A 302 -11.55 -2.71 -46.97
N LYS A 303 -10.31 -3.17 -46.83
CA LYS A 303 -9.91 -4.54 -47.20
C LYS A 303 -10.67 -5.60 -46.41
N SER A 304 -10.75 -5.44 -45.08
CA SER A 304 -11.42 -6.41 -44.22
C SER A 304 -12.92 -6.45 -44.51
N THR A 305 -13.57 -5.29 -44.53
CA THR A 305 -15.03 -5.19 -44.67
C THR A 305 -15.50 -5.56 -46.08
N PHE A 306 -14.74 -5.18 -47.11
CA PHE A 306 -15.04 -5.59 -48.49
C PHE A 306 -14.88 -7.10 -48.68
N ASN A 307 -13.88 -7.74 -48.06
CA ASN A 307 -13.69 -9.19 -48.17
C ASN A 307 -14.88 -9.98 -47.61
N GLU A 308 -15.57 -9.45 -46.60
CA GLU A 308 -16.75 -10.04 -45.97
C GLU A 308 -18.05 -9.90 -46.80
N LEU A 309 -18.06 -9.05 -47.83
CA LEU A 309 -19.22 -8.92 -48.74
C LEU A 309 -19.39 -10.19 -49.60
N SER A 310 -20.64 -10.56 -49.88
CA SER A 310 -20.96 -11.60 -50.86
C SER A 310 -20.49 -11.19 -52.27
N THR A 311 -20.30 -12.15 -53.17
CA THR A 311 -19.92 -11.85 -54.57
C THR A 311 -20.90 -10.87 -55.24
N GLU A 312 -22.18 -10.95 -54.91
CA GLU A 312 -23.21 -10.06 -55.43
C GLU A 312 -23.09 -8.63 -54.86
N GLN A 313 -22.85 -8.49 -53.55
CA GLN A 313 -22.61 -7.19 -52.91
C GLN A 313 -21.31 -6.53 -53.37
N LYS A 314 -20.25 -7.32 -53.59
CA LYS A 314 -18.99 -6.83 -54.16
C LYS A 314 -19.20 -6.25 -55.56
N ASN A 315 -19.98 -6.94 -56.40
CA ASN A 315 -20.35 -6.43 -57.72
C ASN A 315 -21.16 -5.12 -57.63
N LEU A 316 -22.11 -5.02 -56.70
CA LEU A 316 -22.87 -3.77 -56.48
C LEU A 316 -21.97 -2.60 -56.04
N PHE A 317 -20.98 -2.85 -55.18
CA PHE A 317 -19.97 -1.87 -54.77
C PHE A 317 -19.13 -1.38 -55.95
N VAL A 318 -18.56 -2.30 -56.73
CA VAL A 318 -17.70 -1.97 -57.88
C VAL A 318 -18.47 -1.18 -58.94
N ASN A 319 -19.73 -1.55 -59.20
CA ASN A 319 -20.59 -0.90 -60.18
C ASN A 319 -21.04 0.50 -59.77
N GLU A 320 -21.41 0.70 -58.50
CA GLU A 320 -21.88 2.00 -57.99
C GLU A 320 -20.79 3.07 -58.14
N PHE A 321 -19.56 2.73 -57.74
CA PHE A 321 -18.43 3.65 -57.79
C PHE A 321 -17.61 3.59 -59.10
N LYS A 322 -18.01 2.72 -60.05
CA LYS A 322 -17.36 2.52 -61.35
C LYS A 322 -15.85 2.26 -61.25
N LEU A 323 -15.46 1.38 -60.32
CA LEU A 323 -14.05 1.20 -59.95
C LEU A 323 -13.29 0.22 -60.87
N ALA A 324 -13.99 -0.66 -61.61
CA ALA A 324 -13.43 -1.60 -62.59
C ALA A 324 -14.51 -2.05 -63.60
N GLU A 325 -14.10 -2.71 -64.70
CA GLU A 325 -15.03 -3.32 -65.67
C GLU A 325 -15.67 -4.62 -65.14
N ASP A 326 -14.96 -5.35 -64.28
CA ASP A 326 -15.38 -6.59 -63.66
C ASP A 326 -14.74 -6.80 -62.28
N LEU A 327 -15.34 -7.66 -61.46
CA LEU A 327 -14.87 -7.91 -60.08
C LEU A 327 -13.51 -8.64 -60.03
N GLU A 328 -13.17 -9.44 -61.05
CA GLU A 328 -11.92 -10.21 -61.09
C GLU A 328 -10.69 -9.31 -61.25
N SER A 329 -10.84 -8.11 -61.83
CA SER A 329 -9.76 -7.13 -62.00
C SER A 329 -9.67 -6.09 -60.87
N PHE A 330 -10.59 -6.12 -59.90
CA PHE A 330 -10.70 -5.12 -58.84
C PHE A 330 -10.01 -5.53 -57.53
N ASP A 331 -9.14 -4.66 -57.00
CA ASP A 331 -8.56 -4.77 -55.65
C ASP A 331 -8.91 -3.52 -54.84
N ILE A 332 -9.71 -3.72 -53.78
CA ILE A 332 -10.16 -2.67 -52.87
C ILE A 332 -9.02 -1.90 -52.19
N THR A 333 -7.80 -2.46 -52.11
CA THR A 333 -6.66 -1.78 -51.50
C THR A 333 -6.08 -0.65 -52.36
N ASN A 334 -6.48 -0.59 -53.64
CA ASN A 334 -6.02 0.40 -54.61
C ASN A 334 -6.95 1.63 -54.76
N VAL A 335 -8.05 1.70 -54.01
CA VAL A 335 -9.01 2.82 -54.10
C VAL A 335 -8.47 4.11 -53.45
N GLU A 336 -8.89 5.26 -53.98
CA GLU A 336 -8.55 6.58 -53.44
C GLU A 336 -9.22 6.81 -52.07
N LEU A 337 -8.41 7.04 -51.03
CA LEU A 337 -8.89 7.17 -49.65
C LEU A 337 -9.65 8.47 -49.35
N ASP A 338 -9.58 9.47 -50.24
CA ASP A 338 -10.34 10.71 -50.10
C ASP A 338 -11.85 10.48 -50.19
N ASN A 339 -12.27 9.39 -50.85
CA ASN A 339 -13.67 8.95 -50.95
C ASN A 339 -14.05 7.91 -49.89
N PHE A 340 -13.20 7.71 -48.86
CA PHE A 340 -13.38 6.68 -47.86
C PHE A 340 -14.76 6.74 -47.19
N ASP A 341 -15.24 7.92 -46.81
CA ASP A 341 -16.53 8.06 -46.11
C ASP A 341 -17.70 7.57 -46.98
N MET A 342 -17.67 7.87 -48.29
CA MET A 342 -18.68 7.38 -49.24
C MET A 342 -18.58 5.85 -49.43
N TYR A 343 -17.37 5.31 -49.55
CA TYR A 343 -17.17 3.86 -49.64
C TYR A 343 -17.63 3.16 -48.36
N ALA A 344 -17.31 3.72 -47.20
CA ALA A 344 -17.68 3.18 -45.91
C ALA A 344 -19.20 3.23 -45.71
N GLU A 345 -19.85 4.36 -46.01
CA GLU A 345 -21.31 4.48 -45.98
C GLU A 345 -21.99 3.48 -46.91
N TYR A 346 -21.49 3.32 -48.14
CA TYR A 346 -22.10 2.40 -49.10
C TYR A 346 -21.86 0.94 -48.75
N ILE A 347 -20.66 0.57 -48.29
CA ILE A 347 -20.39 -0.77 -47.75
C ILE A 347 -21.30 -1.03 -46.55
N VAL A 348 -21.46 -0.05 -45.65
CA VAL A 348 -22.39 -0.15 -44.53
C VAL A 348 -23.85 -0.26 -45.01
N GLN A 349 -24.25 0.39 -46.10
CA GLN A 349 -25.60 0.23 -46.69
C GLN A 349 -25.79 -1.14 -47.34
N LEU A 350 -24.80 -1.65 -48.06
CA LEU A 350 -24.80 -3.00 -48.63
C LEU A 350 -24.85 -4.06 -47.52
N ILE A 351 -24.26 -3.76 -46.36
CA ILE A 351 -24.32 -4.59 -45.16
C ILE A 351 -25.64 -4.37 -44.40
N LYS A 352 -26.19 -3.15 -44.31
CA LYS A 352 -27.44 -2.84 -43.58
C LYS A 352 -28.65 -3.35 -44.36
N GLY A 353 -29.13 -4.54 -43.99
CA GLY A 353 -30.52 -4.91 -44.23
C GLY A 353 -31.39 -4.08 -43.28
N LYS A 354 -32.55 -3.61 -43.77
CA LYS A 354 -33.60 -3.12 -42.88
C LYS A 354 -34.03 -4.28 -41.99
N GLU A 355 -33.61 -4.26 -40.72
CA GLU A 355 -34.19 -4.89 -39.52
C GLU A 355 -33.06 -5.18 -38.51
N ASP A 356 -33.25 -4.77 -37.25
CA ASP A 356 -32.41 -5.03 -36.06
C ASP A 356 -31.17 -4.19 -35.74
N THR A 357 -31.31 -2.86 -35.70
CA THR A 357 -30.41 -2.00 -34.91
C THR A 357 -30.80 -2.02 -33.43
N ILE A 358 -29.82 -2.02 -32.51
CA ILE A 358 -30.11 -1.99 -31.06
C ILE A 358 -30.64 -0.58 -30.69
N PRO A 359 -31.71 -0.48 -29.89
CA PRO A 359 -32.25 0.80 -29.42
C PRO A 359 -31.21 1.62 -28.64
N GLU A 360 -31.23 2.95 -28.79
CA GLU A 360 -30.25 3.85 -28.17
C GLU A 360 -30.19 3.69 -26.64
N GLU A 361 -31.35 3.46 -25.99
CA GLU A 361 -31.49 3.19 -24.56
C GLU A 361 -30.78 1.91 -24.07
N ASN A 362 -30.59 0.92 -24.97
CA ASN A 362 -29.95 -0.36 -24.67
C ASN A 362 -28.45 -0.37 -24.94
N THR A 363 -27.92 0.68 -25.55
CA THR A 363 -26.54 0.67 -26.04
C THR A 363 -25.49 0.63 -24.92
N ASN A 364 -25.85 1.11 -23.72
CA ASN A 364 -25.01 1.07 -22.52
C ASN A 364 -25.37 -0.05 -21.55
N LYS A 365 -26.29 -0.94 -21.92
CA LYS A 365 -26.76 -2.06 -21.10
C LYS A 365 -25.95 -3.33 -21.38
N LEU A 366 -26.05 -4.30 -20.47
CA LEU A 366 -25.21 -5.50 -20.45
C LEU A 366 -25.16 -6.28 -21.77
N GLY A 367 -26.25 -6.33 -22.54
CA GLY A 367 -26.29 -7.02 -23.83
C GLY A 367 -25.32 -6.44 -24.89
N ASN A 368 -24.73 -5.27 -24.65
CA ASN A 368 -23.70 -4.68 -25.50
C ASN A 368 -22.35 -4.48 -24.77
N LEU A 369 -22.14 -5.13 -23.62
CA LEU A 369 -20.92 -4.96 -22.83
C LEU A 369 -20.15 -6.28 -22.71
N ALA A 370 -18.83 -6.20 -22.67
CA ALA A 370 -17.95 -7.34 -22.44
C ALA A 370 -16.77 -6.97 -21.52
N LEU A 371 -16.20 -7.96 -20.86
CA LEU A 371 -14.98 -7.82 -20.05
C LEU A 371 -13.75 -8.04 -20.93
N LEU A 372 -12.83 -7.08 -20.94
CA LEU A 372 -11.70 -7.08 -21.87
C LEU A 372 -10.41 -6.64 -21.19
N ASN A 373 -9.27 -7.17 -21.65
CA ASN A 373 -7.95 -6.75 -21.16
C ASN A 373 -7.60 -5.36 -21.71
N LEU A 374 -6.94 -4.52 -20.90
CA LEU A 374 -6.44 -3.19 -21.27
C LEU A 374 -5.57 -3.17 -22.54
N SER A 375 -4.70 -4.17 -22.74
CA SER A 375 -3.85 -4.28 -23.94
C SER A 375 -4.68 -4.41 -25.21
N ILE A 376 -5.63 -5.34 -25.19
CA ILE A 376 -6.54 -5.59 -26.32
C ILE A 376 -7.46 -4.38 -26.51
N ASN A 377 -7.99 -3.77 -25.43
CA ASN A 377 -8.82 -2.57 -25.52
C ASN A 377 -8.08 -1.41 -26.23
N ARG A 378 -6.79 -1.20 -25.90
CA ARG A 378 -5.94 -0.20 -26.55
C ARG A 378 -5.64 -0.50 -28.02
N SER A 379 -5.73 -1.77 -28.45
CA SER A 379 -5.36 -2.20 -29.80
C SER A 379 -6.35 -1.78 -30.88
N TYR A 380 -7.66 -1.62 -30.57
CA TYR A 380 -8.69 -1.29 -31.56
C TYR A 380 -9.59 -0.09 -31.23
N LYS A 381 -9.53 0.50 -30.02
CA LYS A 381 -10.28 1.72 -29.66
C LYS A 381 -11.78 1.63 -30.07
N ASN A 382 -12.31 2.64 -30.78
CA ASN A 382 -13.72 2.72 -31.19
C ASN A 382 -14.01 1.99 -32.52
N ASP A 383 -13.24 0.98 -32.90
CA ASP A 383 -13.46 0.25 -34.16
C ASP A 383 -14.85 -0.42 -34.24
N ILE A 384 -15.33 -0.72 -35.44
CA ILE A 384 -16.61 -1.42 -35.64
C ILE A 384 -16.51 -2.89 -35.26
N PHE A 385 -17.65 -3.50 -34.88
CA PHE A 385 -17.75 -4.90 -34.47
C PHE A 385 -16.91 -5.91 -35.28
N PRO A 386 -16.91 -5.96 -36.63
CA PRO A 386 -16.13 -6.97 -37.36
C PRO A 386 -14.62 -6.83 -37.19
N LEU A 387 -14.10 -5.61 -37.03
CA LEU A 387 -12.69 -5.39 -36.69
C LEU A 387 -12.39 -5.83 -35.26
N LYS A 388 -13.21 -5.41 -34.27
CA LYS A 388 -13.07 -5.87 -32.88
C LYS A 388 -13.04 -7.40 -32.82
N ARG A 389 -13.96 -8.05 -33.52
CA ARG A 389 -14.04 -9.52 -33.64
C ARG A 389 -12.77 -10.12 -34.24
N LYS A 390 -12.23 -9.53 -35.31
CA LYS A 390 -10.97 -9.97 -35.92
C LYS A 390 -9.82 -9.88 -34.93
N TYR A 391 -9.67 -8.76 -34.21
CA TYR A 391 -8.62 -8.61 -33.20
C TYR A 391 -8.74 -9.67 -32.10
N ILE A 392 -9.95 -9.97 -31.62
CA ILE A 392 -10.17 -11.05 -30.66
C ILE A 392 -9.72 -12.40 -31.24
N ILE A 393 -10.04 -12.71 -32.50
CA ILE A 393 -9.59 -13.94 -33.18
C ILE A 393 -8.05 -13.99 -33.29
N ASP A 394 -7.42 -12.89 -33.66
CA ASP A 394 -5.96 -12.81 -33.80
C ASP A 394 -5.27 -13.04 -32.45
N HIS A 395 -5.81 -12.50 -31.36
CA HIS A 395 -5.29 -12.74 -30.01
C HIS A 395 -5.51 -14.20 -29.56
N ILE A 396 -6.68 -14.79 -29.84
CA ILE A 396 -6.95 -16.22 -29.59
C ILE A 396 -5.92 -17.09 -30.34
N ASN A 397 -5.68 -16.81 -31.62
CA ASN A 397 -4.75 -17.58 -32.45
C ASN A 397 -3.29 -17.41 -32.02
N SER A 398 -2.92 -16.22 -31.54
CA SER A 398 -1.57 -15.94 -31.04
C SER A 398 -1.27 -16.60 -29.70
N GLY A 399 -2.30 -16.85 -28.88
CA GLY A 399 -2.16 -17.32 -27.50
C GLY A 399 -1.42 -16.34 -26.57
N ALA A 400 -1.24 -15.08 -26.99
CA ALA A 400 -0.40 -14.12 -26.27
C ALA A 400 -0.99 -13.67 -24.92
N GLU A 401 -2.31 -13.63 -24.80
CA GLU A 401 -3.03 -13.12 -23.62
C GLU A 401 -4.30 -13.91 -23.33
N PHE A 402 -4.71 -13.93 -22.06
CA PHE A 402 -5.96 -14.56 -21.64
C PHE A 402 -7.17 -13.68 -21.97
N ILE A 403 -8.21 -14.29 -22.55
CA ILE A 403 -9.49 -13.62 -22.87
C ILE A 403 -10.61 -14.34 -22.12
N PRO A 404 -11.50 -13.62 -21.41
CA PRO A 404 -12.59 -14.23 -20.67
C PRO A 404 -13.52 -15.06 -21.59
N PRO A 405 -13.95 -16.27 -21.19
CA PRO A 405 -14.79 -17.14 -22.01
C PRO A 405 -16.07 -16.49 -22.52
N CYS A 406 -16.77 -15.70 -21.70
CA CYS A 406 -17.98 -14.99 -22.14
C CYS A 406 -17.67 -13.98 -23.23
N THR A 407 -16.53 -13.29 -23.17
CA THR A 407 -16.10 -12.34 -24.19
C THR A 407 -15.83 -13.06 -25.51
N VAL A 408 -15.10 -14.17 -25.48
CA VAL A 408 -14.88 -15.00 -26.68
C VAL A 408 -16.22 -15.45 -27.26
N LYS A 409 -17.11 -15.97 -26.42
CA LYS A 409 -18.41 -16.49 -26.84
C LYS A 409 -19.34 -15.41 -27.40
N ALA A 410 -19.36 -14.21 -26.82
CA ALA A 410 -20.13 -13.09 -27.32
C ALA A 410 -19.63 -12.64 -28.71
N PHE A 411 -18.33 -12.36 -28.88
CA PHE A 411 -17.78 -11.93 -30.17
C PHE A 411 -17.86 -13.02 -31.26
N MET A 412 -17.91 -14.30 -30.87
CA MET A 412 -18.14 -15.42 -31.79
C MET A 412 -19.62 -15.76 -32.01
N LYS A 413 -20.53 -15.04 -31.36
CA LYS A 413 -21.99 -15.24 -31.42
C LYS A 413 -22.45 -16.62 -30.96
N PHE A 414 -21.73 -17.25 -30.02
CA PHE A 414 -22.12 -18.54 -29.46
C PHE A 414 -23.38 -18.46 -28.57
N TYR A 415 -23.74 -17.26 -28.11
CA TYR A 415 -24.98 -17.04 -27.36
C TYR A 415 -26.21 -16.77 -28.27
N THR A 416 -25.99 -16.39 -29.54
CA THR A 416 -27.07 -16.06 -30.47
C THR A 416 -27.75 -17.33 -31.01
N LYS A 417 -29.07 -17.45 -30.87
CA LYS A 417 -29.86 -18.63 -31.29
C LYS A 417 -29.89 -18.81 -32.80
N SER A 418 -29.84 -17.72 -33.56
CA SER A 418 -29.86 -17.72 -35.04
C SER A 418 -28.98 -16.61 -35.59
N ALA A 419 -27.66 -16.86 -35.59
CA ALA A 419 -26.67 -15.92 -36.11
C ALA A 419 -26.85 -15.72 -37.63
N SER A 420 -27.58 -14.68 -38.02
CA SER A 420 -27.88 -14.42 -39.44
C SER A 420 -26.72 -13.72 -40.16
N ARG A 421 -25.93 -12.89 -39.45
CA ARG A 421 -24.82 -12.11 -40.00
C ARG A 421 -23.64 -12.05 -39.03
N ILE A 422 -22.50 -12.65 -39.39
CA ILE A 422 -21.31 -12.70 -38.52
C ILE A 422 -20.59 -11.34 -38.38
N THR A 423 -20.90 -10.38 -39.27
CA THR A 423 -20.15 -9.14 -39.49
C THR A 423 -20.73 -7.92 -38.77
N SER A 424 -21.83 -8.09 -38.04
CA SER A 424 -22.52 -6.99 -37.34
C SER A 424 -23.09 -7.47 -36.00
N TRP A 425 -23.07 -6.64 -34.96
CA TRP A 425 -23.79 -6.90 -33.70
C TRP A 425 -25.24 -6.42 -33.86
N GLN A 426 -26.19 -7.35 -33.93
CA GLN A 426 -27.61 -7.04 -34.19
C GLN A 426 -28.41 -7.06 -32.89
N LYS A 427 -29.62 -6.49 -32.93
CA LYS A 427 -30.56 -6.55 -31.79
C LYS A 427 -30.80 -7.99 -31.31
N ALA A 428 -30.94 -8.96 -32.22
CA ALA A 428 -31.07 -10.37 -31.85
C ALA A 428 -29.84 -10.93 -31.09
N ASP A 429 -28.62 -10.51 -31.43
CA ASP A 429 -27.41 -10.91 -30.70
C ASP A 429 -27.38 -10.31 -29.30
N TYR A 430 -27.76 -9.04 -29.18
CA TYR A 430 -27.90 -8.33 -27.91
C TYR A 430 -28.93 -9.01 -27.00
N ASP A 431 -30.13 -9.26 -27.53
CA ASP A 431 -31.26 -9.83 -26.77
C ASP A 431 -30.90 -11.24 -26.31
N ASP A 432 -30.39 -12.10 -27.21
CA ASP A 432 -30.01 -13.46 -26.87
C ASP A 432 -28.84 -13.52 -25.87
N TYR A 433 -27.82 -12.65 -26.02
CA TYR A 433 -26.72 -12.57 -25.06
C TYR A 433 -27.20 -12.14 -23.68
N TYR A 434 -28.05 -11.10 -23.63
CA TYR A 434 -28.65 -10.62 -22.39
C TYR A 434 -29.51 -11.70 -21.73
N ASP A 435 -30.40 -12.35 -22.48
CA ASP A 435 -31.31 -13.38 -21.97
C ASP A 435 -30.57 -14.56 -21.36
N VAL A 436 -29.49 -15.03 -22.01
CA VAL A 436 -28.65 -16.11 -21.49
C VAL A 436 -28.01 -15.70 -20.16
N MET A 437 -27.37 -14.53 -20.11
CA MET A 437 -26.68 -14.06 -18.91
C MET A 437 -27.66 -13.81 -17.76
N ASN A 438 -28.82 -13.21 -18.05
CA ASN A 438 -29.84 -12.91 -17.05
C ASN A 438 -30.49 -14.19 -16.53
N SER A 439 -30.83 -15.13 -17.41
CA SER A 439 -31.38 -16.43 -17.02
C SER A 439 -30.42 -17.21 -16.12
N TRP A 440 -29.13 -17.21 -16.44
CA TRP A 440 -28.12 -17.90 -15.62
C TRP A 440 -27.90 -17.23 -14.27
N LEU A 441 -27.92 -15.90 -14.22
CA LEU A 441 -27.85 -15.19 -12.95
C LEU A 441 -29.07 -15.48 -12.08
N ILE A 442 -30.28 -15.43 -12.64
CA ILE A 442 -31.53 -15.73 -11.91
C ILE A 442 -31.49 -17.16 -11.38
N GLU A 443 -31.15 -18.14 -12.22
CA GLU A 443 -31.02 -19.54 -11.79
C GLU A 443 -30.01 -19.71 -10.65
N PHE A 444 -28.89 -18.97 -10.71
CA PHE A 444 -27.90 -18.98 -9.64
C PHE A 444 -28.41 -18.30 -8.36
N MET A 445 -29.12 -17.17 -8.45
CA MET A 445 -29.67 -16.46 -7.30
C MET A 445 -30.82 -17.22 -6.62
N ASP A 446 -31.62 -17.95 -7.41
CA ASP A 446 -32.74 -18.76 -6.94
C ASP A 446 -32.32 -20.18 -6.49
N TYR A 447 -31.04 -20.54 -6.65
CA TYR A 447 -30.54 -21.85 -6.26
C TYR A 447 -30.78 -22.09 -4.76
N ASP A 448 -31.47 -23.19 -4.44
CA ASP A 448 -31.82 -23.56 -3.08
C ASP A 448 -30.55 -23.98 -2.29
N THR A 449 -30.13 -23.09 -1.39
CA THR A 449 -28.97 -23.27 -0.52
C THR A 449 -29.33 -23.92 0.82
N GLN A 450 -30.42 -24.69 0.89
CA GLN A 450 -30.77 -25.47 2.07
C GLN A 450 -29.59 -26.28 2.60
N ILE A 451 -29.23 -26.00 3.85
CA ILE A 451 -28.20 -26.70 4.61
C ILE A 451 -28.90 -27.76 5.45
N SER A 452 -28.39 -28.99 5.46
CA SER A 452 -28.96 -30.01 6.34
C SER A 452 -28.85 -29.56 7.82
N ASN A 453 -29.96 -29.58 8.57
CA ASN A 453 -29.98 -29.27 10.01
C ASN A 453 -29.25 -30.37 10.79
N ASN A 454 -27.93 -30.38 10.70
CA ASN A 454 -27.06 -31.14 11.56
C ASN A 454 -26.30 -30.13 12.42
N ASP A 455 -26.89 -29.71 13.54
CA ASP A 455 -26.21 -29.04 14.65
C ASP A 455 -25.21 -30.00 15.33
N LYS A 456 -24.31 -30.60 14.56
CA LYS A 456 -23.10 -31.19 15.11
C LYS A 456 -22.11 -30.05 15.25
N LYS A 457 -22.09 -29.43 16.43
CA LYS A 457 -20.88 -28.72 16.89
C LYS A 457 -19.71 -29.67 16.72
N THR A 458 -18.84 -29.39 15.77
CA THR A 458 -17.54 -30.04 15.68
C THR A 458 -16.82 -29.73 17.00
N GLU A 459 -16.70 -30.73 17.89
CA GLU A 459 -15.95 -30.58 19.14
C GLU A 459 -14.55 -30.06 18.79
N GLU A 460 -14.08 -29.01 19.49
CA GLU A 460 -12.70 -28.57 19.34
C GLU A 460 -11.78 -29.76 19.67
N LYS A 461 -11.09 -30.29 18.66
CA LYS A 461 -10.13 -31.37 18.88
C LYS A 461 -9.08 -30.88 19.87
N ASN A 462 -8.92 -31.58 20.98
CA ASN A 462 -7.84 -31.29 21.93
C ASN A 462 -6.49 -31.68 21.30
N LEU A 463 -5.79 -30.68 20.76
CA LEU A 463 -4.46 -30.82 20.15
C LEU A 463 -3.34 -30.91 21.20
N SER A 464 -3.66 -30.80 22.50
CA SER A 464 -2.69 -30.85 23.59
C SER A 464 -2.32 -32.29 23.95
N ARG A 465 -1.14 -32.48 24.52
CA ARG A 465 -0.74 -33.76 25.12
C ARG A 465 -1.58 -34.06 26.36
N GLU A 466 -2.13 -35.27 26.46
CA GLU A 466 -2.68 -35.77 27.73
C GLU A 466 -1.49 -36.13 28.64
N ILE A 467 -1.53 -35.66 29.89
CA ILE A 467 -0.44 -35.91 30.85
C ILE A 467 -0.50 -37.37 31.30
N GLU A 468 0.18 -38.25 30.56
CA GLU A 468 0.66 -39.51 31.14
C GLU A 468 2.13 -39.35 31.53
N CYS A 469 2.35 -39.32 32.85
CA CYS A 469 3.67 -39.33 33.46
C CYS A 469 4.29 -40.73 33.29
N SER A 470 4.97 -40.98 32.17
CA SER A 470 5.91 -42.08 32.03
C SER A 470 7.25 -41.52 31.52
N GLY A 471 7.96 -40.87 32.44
CA GLY A 471 9.33 -40.41 32.20
C GLY A 471 10.29 -41.59 32.18
N GLU A 472 10.68 -42.06 30.98
CA GLU A 472 11.97 -42.71 30.80
C GLU A 472 12.99 -41.67 30.35
N ILE A 473 13.80 -41.21 31.31
CA ILE A 473 14.99 -40.41 31.05
C ILE A 473 16.05 -41.33 30.44
N VAL A 474 16.26 -41.24 29.14
CA VAL A 474 17.42 -41.87 28.48
C VAL A 474 18.68 -41.09 28.89
N GLN A 475 19.46 -41.65 29.82
CA GLN A 475 20.80 -41.17 30.14
C GLN A 475 21.74 -41.45 28.96
N MET A 476 22.17 -40.39 28.25
CA MET A 476 23.30 -40.46 27.33
C MET A 476 24.61 -40.41 28.11
N TYR A 477 25.31 -41.54 28.22
CA TYR A 477 26.71 -41.58 28.65
C TYR A 477 27.62 -41.24 27.46
N GLN A 478 28.45 -40.21 27.59
CA GLN A 478 29.65 -40.03 26.76
C GLN A 478 30.81 -40.81 27.39
N SER A 479 31.44 -41.71 26.64
CA SER A 479 32.69 -42.38 27.02
C SER A 479 33.86 -41.39 26.98
N LYS A 480 34.71 -41.42 28.01
CA LYS A 480 35.80 -40.48 28.29
C LYS A 480 37.07 -40.63 27.42
N GLU A 481 37.07 -41.42 26.36
CA GLU A 481 38.33 -41.82 25.69
C GLU A 481 38.72 -41.04 24.43
N ASP A 482 37.89 -40.13 23.89
CA ASP A 482 38.23 -39.42 22.63
C ASP A 482 38.79 -37.99 22.81
N VAL A 483 38.89 -37.48 24.04
CA VAL A 483 39.23 -36.07 24.34
C VAL A 483 40.72 -35.72 24.08
N GLN A 484 41.60 -36.71 23.92
CA GLN A 484 43.04 -36.46 23.90
C GLN A 484 43.65 -36.20 22.50
N ASN A 485 42.94 -36.48 21.40
CA ASN A 485 43.53 -36.48 20.04
C ASN A 485 43.13 -35.32 19.11
N GLN A 486 42.39 -34.30 19.56
CA GLN A 486 41.81 -33.28 18.67
C GLN A 486 42.29 -31.83 18.88
N LYS A 487 43.42 -31.58 19.55
CA LYS A 487 43.89 -30.21 19.84
C LYS A 487 44.43 -29.39 18.65
N ASN A 488 44.47 -29.91 17.42
CA ASN A 488 45.15 -29.26 16.28
C ASN A 488 44.30 -29.05 15.00
N ARG A 489 42.96 -28.94 15.08
CA ARG A 489 42.09 -28.86 13.88
C ARG A 489 41.58 -27.46 13.51
N TYR A 490 42.25 -26.38 13.88
CA TYR A 490 41.73 -25.03 13.65
C TYR A 490 42.75 -24.10 12.98
N PHE A 491 42.23 -23.13 12.21
CA PHE A 491 42.75 -21.78 11.94
C PHE A 491 43.22 -21.40 10.52
N GLU A 492 43.36 -22.31 9.55
CA GLU A 492 43.71 -21.89 8.17
C GLU A 492 42.47 -21.73 7.27
N PRO A 493 42.28 -20.58 6.58
CA PRO A 493 41.26 -20.43 5.55
C PRO A 493 41.43 -21.47 4.45
N ILE A 494 40.33 -22.15 4.09
CA ILE A 494 40.30 -23.11 2.98
C ILE A 494 39.60 -22.46 1.78
N SER A 495 40.14 -22.68 0.57
CA SER A 495 39.47 -22.26 -0.65
C SER A 495 38.30 -23.19 -0.98
N PHE A 496 37.31 -22.70 -1.73
CA PHE A 496 36.17 -23.54 -2.13
C PHE A 496 36.60 -24.80 -2.94
N PRO A 497 37.49 -24.71 -3.94
CA PRO A 497 37.97 -25.90 -4.66
C PRO A 497 38.68 -26.91 -3.76
N ASP A 498 39.56 -26.44 -2.86
CA ASP A 498 40.27 -27.33 -1.92
C ASP A 498 39.31 -28.02 -0.96
N PHE A 499 38.26 -27.32 -0.53
CA PHE A 499 37.20 -27.88 0.29
C PHE A 499 36.45 -29.02 -0.42
N MET A 500 36.05 -28.81 -1.69
CA MET A 500 35.33 -29.82 -2.48
C MET A 500 36.20 -31.03 -2.86
N ASP A 501 37.51 -30.82 -3.03
CA ASP A 501 38.48 -31.89 -3.24
C ASP A 501 38.72 -32.72 -1.96
N LYS A 502 38.64 -32.08 -0.79
CA LYS A 502 38.85 -32.73 0.51
C LYS A 502 37.62 -33.49 1.01
N TYR A 503 36.41 -33.00 0.73
CA TYR A 503 35.18 -33.51 1.33
C TYR A 503 34.12 -33.97 0.33
N ASP A 504 33.39 -35.03 0.68
CA ASP A 504 32.07 -35.31 0.12
C ASP A 504 31.04 -34.55 0.94
N VAL A 505 30.35 -33.60 0.31
CA VAL A 505 29.42 -32.70 1.00
C VAL A 505 28.03 -33.32 0.98
N ILE A 506 27.43 -33.48 2.17
CA ILE A 506 26.06 -33.98 2.33
C ILE A 506 25.26 -32.94 3.09
N ILE A 507 24.35 -32.26 2.38
CA ILE A 507 23.37 -31.36 2.99
C ILE A 507 22.41 -32.18 3.85
N PRO A 508 22.38 -31.94 5.18
CA PRO A 508 21.61 -32.76 6.11
C PRO A 508 20.10 -32.66 5.91
N LYS A 509 19.34 -33.60 6.50
CA LYS A 509 17.87 -33.65 6.39
C LYS A 509 17.17 -32.35 6.79
N ILE A 510 17.71 -31.66 7.82
CA ILE A 510 17.25 -30.34 8.26
C ILE A 510 18.05 -29.29 7.49
N GLN A 511 17.41 -28.71 6.47
CA GLN A 511 18.02 -27.77 5.55
C GLN A 511 16.98 -26.82 4.98
N ARG A 512 17.42 -25.62 4.58
CA ARG A 512 16.56 -24.58 4.03
C ARG A 512 16.35 -24.78 2.54
N LEU A 513 15.15 -24.48 2.03
CA LEU A 513 14.99 -24.24 0.59
C LEU A 513 16.08 -23.28 0.10
N TYR A 514 16.57 -23.44 -1.12
CA TYR A 514 17.56 -22.52 -1.66
C TYR A 514 16.88 -21.17 -1.92
N VAL A 515 17.14 -20.17 -1.06
CA VAL A 515 16.41 -18.89 -1.08
C VAL A 515 17.21 -17.70 -1.59
N GLN A 516 18.54 -17.84 -1.75
CA GLN A 516 19.40 -16.75 -2.22
C GLN A 516 19.08 -16.30 -3.65
N GLY A 517 18.35 -17.13 -4.42
CA GLY A 517 17.85 -16.81 -5.75
C GLY A 517 16.35 -16.49 -5.83
N ARG A 518 15.66 -16.22 -4.71
CA ARG A 518 14.22 -15.88 -4.76
C ARG A 518 13.99 -14.45 -5.25
N LEU A 519 12.85 -14.23 -5.90
CA LEU A 519 12.41 -12.92 -6.39
C LEU A 519 11.52 -12.17 -5.37
N ASP A 520 11.27 -12.73 -4.19
CA ASP A 520 10.56 -12.01 -3.12
C ASP A 520 11.44 -10.89 -2.54
N LYS A 521 10.84 -9.95 -1.80
CA LYS A 521 11.55 -8.79 -1.20
C LYS A 521 12.83 -9.20 -0.44
N ARG A 522 12.85 -10.41 0.12
CA ARG A 522 13.98 -10.97 0.88
C ARG A 522 15.09 -11.53 -0.02
N GLY A 523 14.73 -12.27 -1.08
CA GLY A 523 15.67 -12.85 -2.02
C GLY A 523 16.30 -11.83 -2.97
N ALA A 524 15.54 -10.81 -3.42
CA ALA A 524 16.03 -9.82 -4.39
C ALA A 524 17.26 -9.04 -3.90
N LYS A 525 17.29 -8.65 -2.61
CA LYS A 525 18.45 -7.99 -2.00
C LYS A 525 19.70 -8.87 -1.98
N CYS A 526 19.53 -10.16 -1.67
CA CYS A 526 20.63 -11.14 -1.67
C CYS A 526 21.14 -11.42 -3.09
N LEU A 527 20.23 -11.48 -4.06
CA LEU A 527 20.48 -11.96 -5.41
C LEU A 527 21.38 -11.03 -6.24
N SER A 528 21.34 -9.71 -5.98
CA SER A 528 22.22 -8.75 -6.66
C SER A 528 23.54 -8.54 -5.90
N ASP A 529 23.49 -8.20 -4.62
CA ASP A 529 24.67 -7.80 -3.84
C ASP A 529 25.67 -8.95 -3.63
N PHE A 530 25.18 -10.14 -3.24
CA PHE A 530 26.04 -11.30 -2.97
C PHE A 530 26.66 -11.82 -4.27
N ALA A 531 25.87 -11.90 -5.35
CA ALA A 531 26.34 -12.32 -6.67
C ALA A 531 27.44 -11.39 -7.21
N SER A 532 27.29 -10.07 -7.06
CA SER A 532 28.33 -9.10 -7.45
C SER A 532 29.64 -9.34 -6.70
N ARG A 533 29.61 -9.46 -5.37
CA ARG A 533 30.83 -9.69 -4.56
C ARG A 533 31.57 -10.97 -4.96
N LEU A 534 30.82 -12.05 -5.22
CA LEU A 534 31.40 -13.32 -5.67
C LEU A 534 32.06 -13.18 -7.04
N VAL A 535 31.35 -12.58 -8.00
CA VAL A 535 31.85 -12.39 -9.38
C VAL A 535 33.06 -11.45 -9.41
N ASP A 536 33.04 -10.37 -8.63
CA ASP A 536 34.16 -9.43 -8.46
C ASP A 536 35.39 -10.15 -7.91
N SER A 537 35.24 -10.98 -6.86
CA SER A 537 36.35 -11.75 -6.28
C SER A 537 36.97 -12.76 -7.24
N VAL A 538 36.14 -13.47 -8.00
CA VAL A 538 36.60 -14.49 -8.97
C VAL A 538 37.26 -13.86 -10.19
N SER A 539 36.81 -12.67 -10.61
CA SER A 539 37.32 -11.96 -11.78
C SER A 539 38.59 -11.15 -11.49
N THR A 540 38.66 -10.49 -10.33
CA THR A 540 39.80 -9.66 -9.93
C THR A 540 40.87 -10.44 -9.16
N SER A 541 40.61 -11.69 -8.80
CA SER A 541 41.43 -12.48 -7.86
C SER A 541 41.61 -11.80 -6.50
N SER A 542 40.69 -10.92 -6.11
CA SER A 542 40.71 -10.29 -4.78
C SER A 542 40.22 -11.28 -3.72
N PRO A 543 40.93 -11.45 -2.59
CA PRO A 543 40.52 -12.39 -1.55
C PRO A 543 39.15 -12.01 -0.96
N LEU A 544 38.21 -12.97 -0.99
CA LEU A 544 36.90 -12.83 -0.36
C LEU A 544 36.76 -13.87 0.75
N LEU A 545 36.83 -13.39 2.00
CA LEU A 545 36.59 -14.21 3.18
C LEU A 545 35.09 -14.28 3.46
N LEU A 546 34.50 -15.47 3.31
CA LEU A 546 33.10 -15.77 3.65
C LEU A 546 32.93 -16.20 5.11
N ASP A 547 33.85 -15.80 5.98
CA ASP A 547 33.95 -16.15 7.41
C ASP A 547 33.76 -17.65 7.67
N PHE A 548 32.75 -18.07 8.45
CA PHE A 548 32.67 -19.44 8.97
C PHE A 548 31.66 -20.32 8.23
N ILE A 549 32.04 -21.58 8.01
CA ILE A 549 31.13 -22.69 7.67
C ILE A 549 31.19 -23.69 8.81
N TYR A 550 30.03 -23.97 9.42
CA TYR A 550 29.91 -24.88 10.54
C TYR A 550 29.45 -26.25 10.07
N GLY A 551 30.08 -27.31 10.54
CA GLY A 551 29.64 -28.65 10.19
C GLY A 551 30.32 -29.75 10.98
N ILE A 552 29.97 -30.99 10.64
CA ILE A 552 30.53 -32.20 11.24
C ILE A 552 31.26 -32.96 10.16
N ASP A 553 32.50 -33.37 10.42
CA ASP A 553 33.24 -34.27 9.54
C ASP A 553 33.21 -35.70 10.09
N THR A 554 32.95 -36.67 9.21
CA THR A 554 33.05 -38.09 9.56
C THR A 554 34.12 -38.74 8.69
N SER A 555 35.06 -39.44 9.34
CA SER A 555 36.12 -40.16 8.66
C SER A 555 35.55 -41.40 7.96
N ASN A 556 35.62 -41.43 6.62
CA ASN A 556 35.40 -42.61 5.81
C ASN A 556 36.69 -42.98 5.07
N SER A 557 36.89 -44.26 4.75
CA SER A 557 38.15 -44.86 4.32
C SER A 557 38.70 -44.44 2.93
N LYS A 558 38.12 -43.43 2.25
CA LYS A 558 38.60 -42.90 0.95
C LYS A 558 38.56 -41.37 0.81
N LYS A 559 37.48 -40.71 1.25
CA LYS A 559 37.32 -39.24 1.27
C LYS A 559 36.44 -38.90 2.49
N ASN A 560 36.75 -37.81 3.20
CA ASN A 560 36.00 -37.45 4.40
C ASN A 560 34.62 -36.91 4.00
N THR A 561 33.57 -37.24 4.75
CA THR A 561 32.24 -36.69 4.52
C THR A 561 32.03 -35.48 5.42
N PHE A 562 31.48 -34.39 4.89
CA PHE A 562 31.18 -33.16 5.64
C PHE A 562 29.69 -32.83 5.60
N TYR A 563 29.11 -32.63 6.78
CA TYR A 563 27.71 -32.23 6.97
C TYR A 563 27.65 -30.76 7.37
N PRO A 564 27.40 -29.81 6.44
CA PRO A 564 27.27 -28.40 6.77
C PRO A 564 25.96 -28.16 7.55
N LEU A 565 26.10 -27.69 8.79
CA LEU A 565 24.99 -27.28 9.66
C LEU A 565 24.64 -25.79 9.50
N ASP A 566 25.62 -24.97 9.11
CA ASP A 566 25.44 -23.60 8.65
C ASP A 566 26.34 -23.35 7.43
N GLY A 567 25.90 -22.49 6.50
CA GLY A 567 26.61 -22.24 5.24
C GLY A 567 26.15 -23.10 4.05
N GLN A 568 25.10 -23.91 4.22
CA GLN A 568 24.53 -24.78 3.16
C GLN A 568 24.22 -24.02 1.86
N GLN A 569 23.56 -22.85 1.96
CA GLN A 569 23.20 -22.04 0.80
C GLN A 569 24.42 -21.39 0.14
N ARG A 570 25.36 -20.85 0.95
CA ARG A 570 26.64 -20.30 0.47
C ARG A 570 27.43 -21.35 -0.32
N LEU A 571 27.59 -22.56 0.23
CA LEU A 571 28.24 -23.67 -0.46
C LEU A 571 27.52 -24.05 -1.77
N THR A 572 26.19 -24.07 -1.77
CA THR A 572 25.41 -24.33 -2.98
C THR A 572 25.66 -23.26 -4.04
N THR A 573 25.67 -21.97 -3.68
CA THR A 573 25.94 -20.86 -4.60
C THR A 573 27.35 -20.92 -5.18
N LEU A 574 28.35 -21.25 -4.36
CA LEU A 574 29.73 -21.43 -4.82
C LEU A 574 29.88 -22.61 -5.79
N LEU A 575 29.12 -23.68 -5.59
CA LEU A 575 29.05 -24.81 -6.52
C LEU A 575 28.46 -24.37 -7.86
N LEU A 576 27.35 -23.62 -7.84
CA LEU A 576 26.69 -23.09 -9.04
C LEU A 576 27.61 -22.14 -9.82
N LEU A 577 28.28 -21.21 -9.12
CA LEU A 577 29.27 -20.31 -9.72
C LEU A 577 30.46 -21.08 -10.32
N SER A 578 30.99 -22.07 -9.60
CA SER A 578 32.11 -22.89 -10.10
C SER A 578 31.72 -23.65 -11.38
N TRP A 579 30.49 -24.18 -11.44
CA TRP A 579 29.97 -24.81 -12.64
C TRP A 579 29.86 -23.80 -13.80
N LEU A 580 29.26 -22.64 -13.55
CA LEU A 580 29.07 -21.59 -14.56
C LEU A 580 30.39 -21.07 -15.12
N CYS A 581 31.44 -20.99 -14.29
CA CYS A 581 32.79 -20.62 -14.71
C CYS A 581 33.57 -21.76 -15.40
N GLY A 582 33.02 -22.98 -15.48
CA GLY A 582 33.71 -24.16 -16.02
C GLY A 582 34.84 -24.69 -15.13
N LEU A 583 34.82 -24.37 -13.83
CA LEU A 583 35.85 -24.72 -12.86
C LEU A 583 35.45 -25.88 -11.93
N SER A 584 34.21 -26.38 -12.05
CA SER A 584 33.75 -27.57 -11.31
C SER A 584 34.39 -28.85 -11.82
N LYS A 585 34.73 -29.78 -10.92
CA LYS A 585 35.32 -31.08 -11.29
C LYS A 585 34.27 -32.22 -11.28
N PRO A 586 34.30 -33.17 -12.24
CA PRO A 586 33.32 -34.27 -12.30
C PRO A 586 33.30 -35.21 -11.09
N ASN A 587 34.37 -35.24 -10.28
CA ASN A 587 34.49 -36.07 -9.08
C ASN A 587 33.97 -35.40 -7.81
N TRP A 588 33.53 -34.14 -7.88
CA TRP A 588 32.93 -33.45 -6.75
C TRP A 588 31.58 -34.08 -6.39
N THR A 589 31.37 -34.31 -5.10
CA THR A 589 30.13 -34.92 -4.58
C THR A 589 29.41 -33.93 -3.69
N PHE A 590 28.18 -33.59 -4.06
CA PHE A 590 27.30 -32.68 -3.34
C PHE A 590 25.88 -33.24 -3.30
N LYS A 591 25.47 -33.82 -2.16
CA LYS A 591 24.21 -34.57 -2.01
C LYS A 591 23.25 -33.92 -1.04
N TYR A 592 21.95 -34.21 -1.15
CA TYR A 592 20.91 -33.79 -0.23
C TYR A 592 20.24 -35.02 0.39
N GLU A 593 20.17 -35.11 1.73
CA GLU A 593 19.59 -36.30 2.39
C GLU A 593 18.08 -36.45 2.20
N SER A 594 17.35 -35.33 2.25
CA SER A 594 15.88 -35.30 2.28
C SER A 594 15.25 -34.75 0.99
N ARG A 595 16.04 -34.43 -0.05
CA ARG A 595 15.54 -33.83 -1.30
C ARG A 595 16.12 -34.48 -2.53
N ARG A 596 15.41 -35.51 -3.00
CA ARG A 596 15.85 -36.30 -4.14
C ARG A 596 15.82 -35.50 -5.45
N THR A 597 14.79 -34.68 -5.66
CA THR A 597 14.66 -33.87 -6.89
C THR A 597 15.84 -32.90 -7.04
N THR A 598 16.17 -32.16 -5.98
CA THR A 598 17.34 -31.26 -5.95
C THR A 598 18.67 -31.99 -6.14
N GLU A 599 18.85 -33.15 -5.51
CA GLU A 599 20.06 -33.97 -5.66
C GLU A 599 20.25 -34.41 -7.13
N VAL A 600 19.18 -34.87 -7.79
CA VAL A 600 19.23 -35.29 -9.19
C VAL A 600 19.52 -34.08 -10.09
N PHE A 601 18.88 -32.94 -9.87
CA PHE A 601 19.15 -31.70 -10.63
C PHE A 601 20.63 -31.30 -10.56
N ILE A 602 21.21 -31.21 -9.37
CA ILE A 602 22.63 -30.84 -9.20
C ILE A 602 23.56 -31.85 -9.87
N LYS A 603 23.25 -33.14 -9.76
CA LYS A 603 24.05 -34.20 -10.37
C LYS A 603 24.08 -34.05 -11.91
N GLU A 604 22.93 -33.85 -12.53
CA GLU A 604 22.84 -33.69 -14.00
C GLU A 604 23.43 -32.34 -14.45
N LEU A 605 23.27 -31.27 -13.65
CA LEU A 605 23.91 -29.97 -13.88
C LEU A 605 25.44 -30.10 -13.93
N LEU A 606 26.05 -30.71 -12.90
CA LEU A 606 27.51 -30.92 -12.83
C LEU A 606 28.05 -31.87 -13.90
N ALA A 607 27.22 -32.76 -14.43
CA ALA A 607 27.57 -33.63 -15.56
C ALA A 607 27.51 -32.90 -16.91
N SER A 608 26.96 -31.69 -16.96
CA SER A 608 26.75 -30.90 -18.16
C SER A 608 27.79 -29.80 -18.33
N THR A 609 28.09 -29.48 -19.58
CA THR A 609 28.93 -28.32 -19.92
C THR A 609 28.17 -27.03 -19.59
N PRO A 610 28.80 -26.00 -18.99
CA PRO A 610 28.16 -24.69 -18.79
C PRO A 610 27.98 -23.94 -20.12
N PRO A 611 27.06 -22.94 -20.16
CA PRO A 611 26.89 -22.08 -21.33
C PRO A 611 28.15 -21.24 -21.60
N GLN A 612 28.36 -20.86 -22.87
CA GLN A 612 29.42 -19.90 -23.20
C GLN A 612 29.05 -18.51 -22.68
N LEU A 613 30.02 -17.79 -22.11
CA LEU A 613 29.85 -16.43 -21.58
C LEU A 613 29.95 -15.39 -22.72
N GLU A 614 28.91 -15.34 -23.57
CA GLU A 614 28.84 -14.40 -24.69
C GLU A 614 27.53 -13.61 -24.67
N LYS A 615 27.63 -12.30 -24.91
CA LYS A 615 26.44 -11.43 -25.01
C LYS A 615 25.73 -11.72 -26.35
N PRO A 616 24.44 -12.09 -26.34
CA PRO A 616 23.68 -12.22 -27.57
C PRO A 616 23.46 -10.86 -28.24
N ASP A 617 23.25 -10.85 -29.56
CA ASP A 617 23.10 -9.60 -30.35
C ASP A 617 21.94 -8.71 -29.85
N ASN A 618 20.88 -9.32 -29.30
CA ASN A 618 19.70 -8.64 -28.75
C ASN A 618 19.76 -8.46 -27.22
N TYR A 619 20.93 -8.54 -26.59
CA TYR A 619 21.08 -8.51 -25.12
C TYR A 619 20.46 -7.27 -24.46
N GLU A 620 20.66 -6.07 -25.01
CA GLU A 620 20.11 -4.84 -24.42
C GLU A 620 18.57 -4.83 -24.44
N GLU A 621 17.95 -5.37 -25.50
CA GLU A 621 16.50 -5.53 -25.59
C GLU A 621 15.98 -6.55 -24.57
N LEU A 622 16.67 -7.69 -24.43
CA LEU A 622 16.34 -8.70 -23.42
C LEU A 622 16.43 -8.13 -21.99
N LYS A 623 17.43 -7.27 -21.73
CA LYS A 623 17.64 -6.63 -20.43
C LYS A 623 16.55 -5.61 -20.12
N GLU A 624 16.15 -4.78 -21.09
CA GLU A 624 15.02 -3.86 -20.92
C GLU A 624 13.68 -4.60 -20.73
N ASN A 625 13.45 -5.69 -21.47
CA ASN A 625 12.29 -6.55 -21.28
C ASN A 625 12.25 -7.20 -19.89
N ALA A 626 13.41 -7.58 -19.34
CA ALA A 626 13.53 -8.09 -17.99
C ALA A 626 13.19 -7.02 -16.93
N LYS A 627 13.68 -5.78 -17.10
CA LYS A 627 13.34 -4.65 -16.20
C LYS A 627 11.85 -4.35 -16.16
N GLN A 628 11.16 -4.41 -17.30
CA GLN A 628 9.70 -4.26 -17.35
C GLN A 628 8.95 -5.34 -16.55
N ARG A 629 9.60 -6.46 -16.24
CA ARG A 629 9.10 -7.56 -15.41
C ARG A 629 9.73 -7.55 -13.99
N ASN A 630 10.29 -6.42 -13.56
CA ASN A 630 10.98 -6.24 -12.27
C ASN A 630 12.15 -7.22 -12.04
N ARG A 631 12.95 -7.48 -13.08
CA ARG A 631 14.21 -8.26 -12.98
C ARG A 631 15.39 -7.43 -13.48
N ASP A 632 16.52 -7.55 -12.80
CA ASP A 632 17.75 -6.81 -13.14
C ASP A 632 18.56 -7.46 -14.28
N TYR A 633 18.22 -8.71 -14.65
CA TYR A 633 18.97 -9.56 -15.57
C TYR A 633 18.02 -10.38 -16.47
N PRO A 634 18.46 -10.72 -17.70
CA PRO A 634 17.72 -11.62 -18.59
C PRO A 634 17.91 -13.10 -18.21
N SER A 635 16.94 -13.94 -18.59
CA SER A 635 16.89 -15.38 -18.21
C SER A 635 17.75 -16.29 -19.10
N LEU A 636 18.98 -15.88 -19.43
CA LEU A 636 19.80 -16.54 -20.45
C LEU A 636 20.31 -17.92 -20.01
N CYS A 637 20.73 -18.07 -18.76
CA CYS A 637 21.19 -19.35 -18.22
C CYS A 637 20.00 -20.31 -18.03
N LYS A 638 18.84 -19.79 -17.62
CA LYS A 638 17.59 -20.56 -17.56
C LYS A 638 17.23 -21.14 -18.93
N GLU A 639 17.23 -20.33 -19.98
CA GLU A 639 16.93 -20.77 -21.35
C GLU A 639 17.88 -21.89 -21.80
N TYR A 640 19.19 -21.72 -21.53
CA TYR A 640 20.18 -22.75 -21.81
C TYR A 640 19.87 -24.06 -21.07
N ILE A 641 19.67 -24.00 -19.74
CA ILE A 641 19.41 -25.20 -18.92
C ILE A 641 18.12 -25.90 -19.36
N CYS A 642 17.05 -25.15 -19.65
CA CYS A 642 15.78 -25.71 -20.11
C CYS A 642 15.88 -26.40 -21.47
N SER A 643 16.89 -26.07 -22.28
CA SER A 643 17.14 -26.71 -23.57
C SER A 643 17.91 -28.04 -23.47
N LEU A 644 18.46 -28.37 -22.29
CA LEU A 644 19.28 -29.57 -22.12
C LEU A 644 18.41 -30.86 -22.07
N PRO A 645 18.85 -31.98 -22.68
CA PRO A 645 18.03 -33.18 -22.81
C PRO A 645 17.59 -33.84 -21.49
N TRP A 646 18.32 -33.61 -20.40
CA TRP A 646 18.02 -34.15 -19.07
C TRP A 646 17.08 -33.25 -18.26
N PHE A 647 16.83 -32.01 -18.70
CA PHE A 647 16.01 -31.09 -17.94
C PHE A 647 14.53 -31.45 -18.09
N HIS A 648 13.84 -31.55 -16.96
CA HIS A 648 12.40 -31.78 -16.91
C HIS A 648 11.69 -30.48 -16.53
N GLU A 649 10.73 -30.04 -17.35
CA GLU A 649 10.00 -28.79 -17.10
C GLU A 649 9.27 -28.77 -15.74
N SER A 650 8.88 -29.94 -15.23
CA SER A 650 8.32 -30.11 -13.88
C SER A 650 9.25 -29.67 -12.75
N TRP A 651 10.56 -29.58 -12.99
CA TRP A 651 11.52 -29.05 -12.01
C TRP A 651 11.40 -27.54 -11.80
N LEU A 652 10.77 -26.81 -12.72
CA LEU A 652 10.37 -25.42 -12.51
C LEU A 652 9.23 -25.25 -11.49
N CYS A 653 8.67 -26.36 -11.00
CA CYS A 653 7.75 -26.35 -9.86
C CYS A 653 8.49 -26.51 -8.52
N ASP A 654 9.76 -26.93 -8.51
CA ASP A 654 10.55 -27.03 -7.28
C ASP A 654 11.17 -25.66 -6.95
N THR A 655 10.69 -25.02 -5.88
CA THR A 655 11.13 -23.67 -5.50
C THR A 655 12.62 -23.57 -5.17
N GLY A 656 13.26 -24.67 -4.74
CA GLY A 656 14.70 -24.72 -4.53
C GLY A 656 15.46 -24.69 -5.86
N ILE A 657 15.04 -25.50 -6.84
CA ILE A 657 15.63 -25.50 -8.18
C ILE A 657 15.40 -24.17 -8.89
N CYS A 658 14.19 -23.60 -8.82
CA CYS A 658 13.92 -22.27 -9.35
C CYS A 658 14.85 -21.22 -8.77
N GLY A 659 15.06 -21.23 -7.44
CA GLY A 659 16.01 -20.32 -6.81
C GLY A 659 17.44 -20.53 -7.34
N MET A 660 17.88 -21.77 -7.55
CA MET A 660 19.20 -22.05 -8.11
C MET A 660 19.35 -21.49 -9.53
N ILE A 661 18.32 -21.64 -10.37
CA ILE A 661 18.29 -21.11 -11.74
C ILE A 661 18.31 -19.58 -11.76
N GLU A 662 17.52 -18.92 -10.91
CA GLU A 662 17.51 -17.45 -10.82
C GLU A 662 18.84 -16.88 -10.32
N MET A 663 19.50 -17.54 -9.36
CA MET A 663 20.88 -17.17 -8.97
C MET A 663 21.84 -17.36 -10.14
N LEU A 664 21.74 -18.47 -10.89
CA LEU A 664 22.58 -18.71 -12.06
C LEU A 664 22.40 -17.62 -13.12
N ASP A 665 21.18 -17.16 -13.39
CA ASP A 665 20.94 -16.04 -14.31
C ASP A 665 21.59 -14.73 -13.81
N SER A 666 21.48 -14.41 -12.51
CA SER A 666 22.14 -13.24 -11.92
C SER A 666 23.67 -13.30 -12.01
N LEU A 667 24.26 -14.46 -11.71
CA LEU A 667 25.69 -14.70 -11.82
C LEU A 667 26.14 -14.62 -13.28
N TYR A 668 25.37 -15.21 -14.21
CA TYR A 668 25.66 -15.19 -15.63
C TYR A 668 25.65 -13.75 -16.17
N ASP A 669 24.63 -12.96 -15.86
CA ASP A 669 24.55 -11.55 -16.25
C ASP A 669 25.77 -10.76 -15.79
N LYS A 670 26.20 -10.93 -14.54
CA LYS A 670 27.38 -10.26 -13.99
C LYS A 670 28.68 -10.73 -14.63
N LEU A 671 28.82 -12.03 -14.91
CA LEU A 671 29.98 -12.59 -15.60
C LEU A 671 30.11 -12.07 -17.04
N LEU A 672 29.00 -11.73 -17.73
CA LEU A 672 29.03 -11.17 -19.09
C LEU A 672 29.72 -9.79 -19.17
N TYR A 673 29.86 -9.07 -18.05
CA TYR A 673 30.55 -7.78 -18.01
C TYR A 673 32.06 -7.88 -17.79
N ILE A 674 32.59 -9.08 -17.55
CA ILE A 674 34.02 -9.34 -17.40
C ILE A 674 34.71 -9.32 -18.77
N SER A 675 35.90 -8.74 -18.85
CA SER A 675 36.70 -8.75 -20.08
C SER A 675 37.15 -10.17 -20.45
N LYS A 676 37.05 -10.56 -21.74
CA LYS A 676 37.46 -11.89 -22.24
C LYS A 676 38.91 -12.30 -21.91
N GLU A 677 39.77 -11.36 -21.50
CA GLU A 677 41.18 -11.58 -21.15
C GLU A 677 41.42 -11.90 -19.66
N GLN A 678 40.42 -11.74 -18.78
CA GLN A 678 40.56 -12.01 -17.35
C GLN A 678 40.36 -13.50 -17.05
N SER A 679 41.35 -14.12 -16.39
CA SER A 679 41.26 -15.50 -15.91
C SER A 679 40.40 -15.59 -14.66
N LEU A 680 39.30 -16.34 -14.71
CA LEU A 680 38.45 -16.62 -13.55
C LEU A 680 39.16 -17.56 -12.57
N ASN A 681 39.17 -17.22 -11.28
CA ASN A 681 39.83 -18.01 -10.25
C ASN A 681 38.95 -18.17 -8.99
N MET A 682 38.53 -19.40 -8.68
CA MET A 682 37.74 -19.68 -7.48
C MET A 682 38.59 -19.75 -6.19
N ASN A 683 39.92 -19.79 -6.27
CA ASN A 683 40.78 -19.88 -5.09
C ASN A 683 40.85 -18.57 -4.28
N SER A 684 40.35 -17.47 -4.85
CA SER A 684 40.21 -16.18 -4.16
C SER A 684 39.11 -16.19 -3.10
N ILE A 685 38.13 -17.08 -3.22
CA ILE A 685 37.04 -17.25 -2.25
C ILE A 685 37.46 -18.26 -1.19
N VAL A 686 37.59 -17.78 0.05
CA VAL A 686 38.05 -18.57 1.20
C VAL A 686 37.05 -18.50 2.35
N PHE A 687 37.04 -19.54 3.19
CA PHE A 687 36.27 -19.57 4.42
C PHE A 687 36.98 -20.41 5.49
N LEU A 688 36.58 -20.21 6.73
CA LEU A 688 37.06 -20.93 7.90
C LEU A 688 36.10 -22.09 8.21
N LEU A 689 36.62 -23.32 8.24
CA LEU A 689 35.85 -24.48 8.66
C LEU A 689 35.82 -24.57 10.18
N ASN A 690 34.62 -24.70 10.75
CA ASN A 690 34.45 -24.92 12.16
C ASN A 690 33.75 -26.26 12.42
N TYR A 691 34.51 -27.18 13.02
CA TYR A 691 34.05 -28.53 13.29
C TYR A 691 33.31 -28.58 14.63
N LEU A 692 32.08 -29.05 14.61
CA LEU A 692 31.30 -29.27 15.81
C LEU A 692 31.50 -30.72 16.28
N ASP A 693 31.98 -30.90 17.52
CA ASP A 693 32.23 -32.21 18.12
C ASP A 693 30.91 -32.80 18.63
N VAL A 694 30.23 -33.54 17.75
CA VAL A 694 28.93 -34.15 18.03
C VAL A 694 28.77 -35.47 17.27
N SER A 695 28.08 -36.42 17.90
CA SER A 695 27.69 -37.65 17.21
C SER A 695 26.72 -37.32 16.06
N THR A 696 26.78 -38.10 14.99
CA THR A 696 25.88 -37.98 13.82
C THR A 696 24.40 -38.09 14.18
N LYS A 697 24.06 -38.60 15.37
CA LYS A 697 22.68 -38.67 15.88
C LYS A 697 22.20 -37.38 16.54
N SER A 698 23.08 -36.42 16.84
CA SER A 698 22.78 -35.24 17.68
C SER A 698 22.85 -33.91 16.95
N TYR A 699 23.21 -33.90 15.66
CA TYR A 699 23.39 -32.66 14.89
C TYR A 699 22.09 -31.88 14.69
N ASP A 700 20.94 -32.58 14.67
CA ASP A 700 19.60 -32.00 14.52
C ASP A 700 19.29 -30.96 15.60
N HIS A 701 19.67 -31.26 16.85
CA HIS A 701 19.46 -30.37 18.00
C HIS A 701 20.31 -29.11 17.93
N ILE A 702 21.52 -29.22 17.38
CA ILE A 702 22.41 -28.07 17.20
C ILE A 702 21.93 -27.22 16.05
N PHE A 703 21.49 -27.83 14.94
CA PHE A 703 20.88 -27.10 13.84
C PHE A 703 19.72 -26.24 14.34
N LEU A 704 18.77 -26.80 15.09
CA LEU A 704 17.67 -26.04 15.69
C LEU A 704 18.14 -24.94 16.63
N LYS A 705 19.09 -25.22 17.53
CA LYS A 705 19.59 -24.20 18.48
C LYS A 705 20.36 -23.07 17.79
N MET A 706 21.12 -23.35 16.73
CA MET A 706 21.85 -22.35 15.95
C MET A 706 20.90 -21.51 15.10
N ASN A 707 19.89 -22.14 14.50
CA ASN A 707 18.98 -21.50 13.55
C ASN A 707 17.82 -20.78 14.27
N SER A 708 17.23 -21.33 15.35
CA SER A 708 16.14 -20.68 16.12
C SER A 708 16.53 -19.34 16.77
N ARG A 709 17.81 -19.12 17.05
CA ARG A 709 18.30 -18.00 17.88
C ARG A 709 18.69 -16.72 17.12
N GLY A 710 18.78 -16.74 15.79
CA GLY A 710 19.10 -15.54 15.03
C GLY A 710 17.89 -14.63 14.92
N LYS A 711 17.80 -13.56 15.72
CA LYS A 711 16.87 -12.46 15.43
C LYS A 711 17.40 -11.72 14.20
N GLU A 712 16.51 -11.34 13.29
CA GLU A 712 16.88 -10.52 12.12
C GLU A 712 17.51 -9.21 12.60
N LEU A 713 18.55 -8.75 11.91
CA LEU A 713 18.97 -7.35 12.02
C LEU A 713 17.81 -6.51 11.50
N THR A 714 17.31 -5.63 12.35
CA THR A 714 16.24 -4.70 11.99
C THR A 714 16.69 -3.85 10.80
N GLU A 715 15.75 -3.24 10.08
CA GLU A 715 16.12 -2.29 9.02
C GLU A 715 17.03 -1.19 9.58
N TRP A 716 16.78 -0.77 10.82
CA TRP A 716 17.64 0.12 11.59
C TRP A 716 19.05 -0.44 11.76
N ASP A 717 19.22 -1.68 12.22
CA ASP A 717 20.55 -2.27 12.43
C ASP A 717 21.38 -2.31 11.13
N ASN A 718 20.74 -2.62 10.01
CA ASN A 718 21.40 -2.65 8.69
C ASN A 718 21.84 -1.24 8.24
N VAL A 719 21.00 -0.23 8.45
CA VAL A 719 21.33 1.16 8.13
C VAL A 719 22.40 1.69 9.07
N ASN A 720 22.24 1.49 10.37
CA ASN A 720 23.19 1.94 11.39
C ASN A 720 24.58 1.38 11.14
N ALA A 721 24.71 0.12 10.71
CA ALA A 721 25.99 -0.45 10.32
C ALA A 721 26.69 0.30 9.16
N VAL A 722 25.94 0.69 8.13
CA VAL A 722 26.48 1.48 7.01
C VAL A 722 26.90 2.88 7.47
N LEU A 723 26.11 3.50 8.36
CA LEU A 723 26.45 4.78 8.96
C LEU A 723 27.73 4.67 9.82
N ASP A 724 27.82 3.66 10.67
CA ASP A 724 29.00 3.41 11.52
C ASP A 724 30.28 3.24 10.67
N GLU A 725 30.22 2.48 9.56
CA GLU A 725 31.36 2.31 8.63
C GLU A 725 31.82 3.65 8.02
N ALA A 726 30.86 4.49 7.61
CA ALA A 726 31.12 5.76 6.94
C ALA A 726 31.54 6.90 7.90
N SER A 727 31.37 6.72 9.21
CA SER A 727 31.60 7.75 10.23
C SER A 727 33.08 8.11 10.50
N LYS A 728 34.03 7.71 9.63
CA LYS A 728 35.49 7.79 9.91
C LYS A 728 36.02 9.15 10.39
N LYS A 729 35.39 10.28 10.02
CA LYS A 729 35.73 11.63 10.52
C LYS A 729 35.05 12.02 11.84
N PHE A 730 33.99 11.33 12.22
CA PHE A 730 33.17 11.53 13.41
C PHE A 730 33.32 10.37 14.42
N LYS A 731 34.29 9.48 14.18
CA LYS A 731 34.49 8.16 14.81
C LYS A 731 34.58 8.22 16.33
N ASP A 732 35.08 9.33 16.88
CA ASP A 732 35.29 9.50 18.32
C ASP A 732 33.99 9.79 19.09
N LYS A 733 32.89 10.15 18.41
CA LYS A 733 31.62 10.53 19.07
C LYS A 733 30.39 9.83 18.52
N TRP A 734 30.37 9.47 17.23
CA TRP A 734 29.17 8.93 16.59
C TRP A 734 28.64 7.64 17.25
N PRO A 735 29.46 6.59 17.46
CA PRO A 735 28.97 5.34 18.05
C PRO A 735 28.42 5.50 19.47
N GLU A 736 29.07 6.35 20.29
CA GLU A 736 28.60 6.63 21.66
C GLU A 736 27.29 7.43 21.66
N ASN A 737 27.21 8.45 20.80
CA ASN A 737 26.02 9.30 20.68
C ASN A 737 24.82 8.52 20.15
N ILE A 738 24.99 7.74 19.07
CA ILE A 738 23.86 7.03 18.44
C ILE A 738 23.26 5.98 19.38
N GLN A 739 24.11 5.30 20.16
CA GLN A 739 23.69 4.38 21.21
C GLN A 739 22.94 5.13 22.33
N SER A 740 23.49 6.25 22.81
CA SER A 740 22.84 7.06 23.85
C SER A 740 21.47 7.61 23.40
N TRP A 741 21.36 8.07 22.16
CA TRP A 741 20.09 8.54 21.61
C TRP A 741 19.08 7.42 21.42
N TYR A 742 19.52 6.21 21.06
CA TYR A 742 18.66 5.03 21.01
C TYR A 742 18.05 4.73 22.39
N GLU A 743 18.87 4.78 23.45
CA GLU A 743 18.41 4.58 24.84
C GLU A 743 17.42 5.68 25.29
N LEU A 744 17.69 6.94 24.96
CA LEU A 744 16.78 8.04 25.26
C LEU A 744 15.45 7.93 24.50
N MET A 745 15.50 7.52 23.23
CA MET A 745 14.31 7.24 22.43
C MET A 745 13.50 6.10 23.06
N TRP A 746 14.18 5.04 23.49
CA TRP A 746 13.57 3.91 24.18
C TRP A 746 12.86 4.33 25.47
N ASP A 747 13.48 5.17 26.29
CA ASP A 747 12.91 5.62 27.56
C ASP A 747 11.68 6.52 27.36
N LYS A 748 11.68 7.37 26.33
CA LYS A 748 10.54 8.23 25.99
C LYS A 748 9.40 7.47 25.31
N MET A 749 9.64 6.26 24.80
CA MET A 749 8.62 5.45 24.14
C MET A 749 7.68 4.76 25.16
N PRO A 750 6.35 4.95 25.07
CA PRO A 750 5.41 4.41 26.04
C PRO A 750 5.40 2.88 26.04
N SER A 751 5.36 2.28 27.23
CA SER A 751 5.29 0.82 27.40
C SER A 751 3.83 0.36 27.52
N SER A 752 3.16 0.09 26.40
CA SER A 752 1.72 -0.22 26.34
C SER A 752 1.37 -1.69 26.68
N GLY A 753 2.05 -2.32 27.65
CA GLY A 753 1.80 -3.73 28.00
C GLY A 753 2.13 -4.74 26.90
N GLU A 754 2.77 -4.28 25.82
CA GLU A 754 3.17 -5.06 24.63
C GLU A 754 4.42 -5.93 24.89
N LYS A 755 4.68 -6.88 23.99
CA LYS A 755 5.91 -7.70 24.04
C LYS A 755 7.11 -6.77 23.81
N ASP A 756 8.27 -7.09 24.42
CA ASP A 756 9.53 -6.32 24.25
C ASP A 756 9.88 -6.07 22.76
N THR A 757 9.43 -6.94 21.86
CA THR A 757 9.61 -6.83 20.41
C THR A 757 8.90 -5.63 19.78
N ASP A 758 7.71 -5.28 20.23
CA ASP A 758 6.89 -4.23 19.60
C ASP A 758 7.44 -2.83 19.92
N LYS A 759 7.98 -2.67 21.14
CA LYS A 759 8.68 -1.45 21.54
C LYS A 759 9.97 -1.24 20.74
N ILE A 760 10.73 -2.31 20.47
CA ILE A 760 11.94 -2.25 19.63
C ILE A 760 11.57 -1.72 18.24
N ASN A 761 10.57 -2.32 17.59
CA ASN A 761 10.14 -1.90 16.26
C ASN A 761 9.70 -0.42 16.21
N LYS A 762 9.01 0.07 17.25
CA LYS A 762 8.63 1.48 17.37
C LYS A 762 9.85 2.40 17.49
N VAL A 763 10.84 2.02 18.31
CA VAL A 763 12.08 2.81 18.48
C VAL A 763 12.87 2.83 17.17
N ASP A 764 13.09 1.68 16.55
CA ASP A 764 13.80 1.56 15.27
C ASP A 764 13.16 2.42 14.18
N THR A 765 11.82 2.42 14.12
CA THR A 765 11.06 3.26 13.17
C THR A 765 11.34 4.74 13.40
N GLN A 766 11.34 5.21 14.66
CA GLN A 766 11.59 6.62 14.94
C GLN A 766 13.05 7.02 14.72
N MET A 767 14.00 6.13 15.04
CA MET A 767 15.41 6.33 14.70
C MET A 767 15.60 6.47 13.18
N MET A 768 14.94 5.61 12.40
CA MET A 768 14.95 5.68 10.94
C MET A 768 14.35 7.00 10.42
N ASN A 769 13.20 7.42 10.94
CA ASN A 769 12.53 8.66 10.52
C ASN A 769 13.44 9.89 10.67
N VAL A 770 14.19 9.99 11.78
CA VAL A 770 15.11 11.11 12.02
C VAL A 770 16.31 11.05 11.06
N VAL A 771 16.89 9.85 10.85
CA VAL A 771 17.99 9.66 9.89
C VAL A 771 17.56 10.01 8.48
N GLU A 772 16.40 9.55 8.03
CA GLU A 772 15.89 9.85 6.68
C GLU A 772 15.60 11.35 6.50
N LEU A 773 15.12 12.03 7.55
CA LEU A 773 14.93 13.48 7.53
C LEU A 773 16.26 14.22 7.35
N ALA A 774 17.31 13.79 8.06
CA ALA A 774 18.65 14.35 7.93
C ALA A 774 19.29 14.05 6.56
N LEU A 775 19.09 12.84 6.02
CA LEU A 775 19.55 12.44 4.69
C LEU A 775 18.93 13.31 3.59
N ASP A 776 17.61 13.54 3.62
CA ASP A 776 16.95 14.41 2.65
C ASP A 776 17.48 15.85 2.73
N CYS A 777 17.64 16.38 3.95
CA CYS A 777 18.23 17.71 4.17
C CYS A 777 19.67 17.85 3.65
N SER A 778 20.37 16.72 3.51
CA SER A 778 21.75 16.63 3.02
C SER A 778 21.85 16.34 1.53
N GLY A 779 20.74 16.02 0.85
CA GLY A 779 20.70 15.83 -0.61
C GLY A 779 20.58 14.39 -1.08
N TYR A 780 20.41 13.43 -0.18
CA TYR A 780 20.13 12.03 -0.54
C TYR A 780 18.64 11.83 -0.87
N THR A 781 18.34 11.18 -1.99
CA THR A 781 16.96 11.04 -2.52
C THR A 781 16.41 9.63 -2.48
N ASP A 782 17.28 8.62 -2.34
CA ASP A 782 16.87 7.23 -2.26
C ASP A 782 16.44 6.85 -0.83
N LYS A 783 15.86 5.65 -0.67
CA LYS A 783 15.50 5.13 0.66
C LYS A 783 16.75 4.72 1.43
N ALA A 784 16.84 5.10 2.70
CA ALA A 784 17.97 4.73 3.57
C ALA A 784 18.16 3.21 3.67
N THR A 785 17.07 2.44 3.58
CA THR A 785 17.10 0.98 3.61
C THR A 785 17.80 0.33 2.40
N ASN A 786 18.03 1.09 1.31
CA ASN A 786 18.93 0.70 0.24
C ASN A 786 20.39 0.96 0.65
N THR A 787 20.90 0.08 1.50
CA THR A 787 22.23 0.17 2.12
C THR A 787 23.38 0.28 1.11
N TYR A 788 23.23 -0.27 -0.10
CA TYR A 788 24.21 -0.15 -1.17
C TYR A 788 24.28 1.29 -1.72
N GLN A 789 23.14 1.85 -2.12
CA GLN A 789 23.06 3.23 -2.59
C GLN A 789 23.50 4.20 -1.50
N LEU A 790 23.09 3.97 -0.26
CA LEU A 790 23.50 4.77 0.89
C LEU A 790 25.02 4.72 1.11
N SER A 791 25.63 3.53 1.13
CA SER A 791 27.09 3.37 1.30
C SER A 791 27.86 4.07 0.18
N ASN A 792 27.41 3.92 -1.07
CA ASN A 792 28.02 4.59 -2.22
C ASN A 792 27.90 6.11 -2.12
N TRP A 793 26.73 6.63 -1.78
CA TRP A 793 26.53 8.07 -1.61
C TRP A 793 27.43 8.63 -0.51
N LEU A 794 27.49 7.96 0.65
CA LEU A 794 28.33 8.36 1.78
C LEU A 794 29.82 8.40 1.43
N LYS A 795 30.29 7.46 0.59
CA LYS A 795 31.68 7.38 0.11
C LYS A 795 32.02 8.43 -0.94
N ASN A 796 31.07 8.79 -1.80
CA ASN A 796 31.31 9.64 -2.97
C ASN A 796 31.01 11.13 -2.74
N THR A 797 30.34 11.52 -1.64
CA THR A 797 29.88 12.90 -1.39
C THR A 797 30.35 13.45 -0.04
N GLU A 798 31.66 13.66 0.10
CA GLU A 798 32.29 14.01 1.40
C GLU A 798 31.66 15.23 2.12
N THR A 799 31.32 16.29 1.37
CA THR A 799 30.69 17.50 1.92
C THR A 799 29.27 17.22 2.43
N ASP A 800 28.49 16.48 1.67
CA ASP A 800 27.09 16.17 1.99
C ASP A 800 27.01 15.14 3.12
N THR A 801 27.92 14.16 3.15
CA THR A 801 28.11 13.23 4.26
C THR A 801 28.43 13.96 5.56
N THR A 802 29.31 14.97 5.51
CA THR A 802 29.65 15.79 6.69
C THR A 802 28.42 16.53 7.20
N LYS A 803 27.67 17.16 6.29
CA LYS A 803 26.41 17.84 6.61
C LYS A 803 25.37 16.89 7.21
N PHE A 804 25.27 15.68 6.69
CA PHE A 804 24.37 14.64 7.21
C PHE A 804 24.66 14.30 8.67
N TYR A 805 25.91 14.00 9.01
CA TYR A 805 26.27 13.68 10.40
C TYR A 805 26.04 14.85 11.35
N GLU A 806 26.34 16.08 10.92
CA GLU A 806 26.05 17.29 11.71
C GLU A 806 24.56 17.49 11.97
N LEU A 807 23.73 17.26 10.94
CA LEU A 807 22.27 17.35 11.07
C LEU A 807 21.71 16.25 11.97
N CYS A 808 22.16 15.00 11.83
CA CYS A 808 21.80 13.91 12.74
C CYS A 808 22.15 14.28 14.18
N CYS A 809 23.36 14.81 14.43
CA CYS A 809 23.76 15.23 15.76
C CYS A 809 22.82 16.30 16.33
N LYS A 810 22.50 17.33 15.55
CA LYS A 810 21.56 18.38 15.98
C LYS A 810 20.16 17.81 16.20
N PHE A 811 19.66 16.97 15.30
CA PHE A 811 18.29 16.45 15.39
C PHE A 811 18.12 15.48 16.55
N PHE A 812 19.07 14.58 16.81
CA PHE A 812 18.95 13.66 17.93
C PHE A 812 19.25 14.31 19.29
N SER A 813 20.10 15.34 19.35
CA SER A 813 20.37 16.06 20.62
C SER A 813 19.12 16.70 21.24
N ALA A 814 18.04 16.89 20.48
CA ALA A 814 16.76 17.33 21.05
C ALA A 814 16.11 16.28 21.96
N LEU A 815 16.49 14.99 21.88
CA LEU A 815 16.06 13.95 22.82
C LEU A 815 16.61 14.19 24.23
N ASP A 816 17.77 14.83 24.37
CA ASP A 816 18.39 15.09 25.68
C ASP A 816 17.58 16.07 26.54
N ILE A 817 16.66 16.82 25.92
CA ILE A 817 15.82 17.82 26.59
C ILE A 817 14.83 17.14 27.54
N LYS A 818 14.76 17.65 28.77
CA LYS A 818 13.78 17.24 29.78
C LYS A 818 12.66 18.28 29.87
N GLU A 819 11.44 17.83 30.19
CA GLU A 819 10.29 18.72 30.36
C GLU A 819 10.46 19.77 31.48
N THR A 820 11.36 19.48 32.43
CA THR A 820 11.72 20.35 33.55
C THR A 820 12.72 21.44 33.18
N ASP A 821 13.34 21.38 32.01
CA ASP A 821 14.38 22.33 31.62
C ASP A 821 13.73 23.69 31.28
N THR A 822 14.22 24.75 31.91
CA THR A 822 13.78 26.13 31.61
C THR A 822 14.40 26.61 30.31
N LEU A 823 13.88 26.13 29.18
CA LEU A 823 14.36 26.46 27.84
C LEU A 823 13.61 27.65 27.25
N GLN A 824 14.04 28.87 27.62
CA GLN A 824 13.37 30.11 27.19
C GLN A 824 13.23 30.25 25.67
N TYR A 825 14.15 29.66 24.89
CA TYR A 825 14.12 29.70 23.42
C TYR A 825 13.10 28.74 22.78
N LEU A 826 12.58 27.75 23.52
CA LEU A 826 11.50 26.87 23.06
C LEU A 826 10.12 27.36 23.54
N ILE A 827 10.03 28.54 24.14
CA ILE A 827 8.77 29.14 24.57
C ILE A 827 8.36 30.19 23.53
N PRO A 828 7.31 29.93 22.71
CA PRO A 828 6.80 30.95 21.82
C PRO A 828 6.20 32.09 22.65
N LYS A 829 6.46 33.34 22.26
CA LYS A 829 6.00 34.52 23.00
C LYS A 829 4.47 34.67 23.04
N TRP A 830 3.75 33.97 22.18
CA TRP A 830 2.28 33.94 22.13
C TRP A 830 1.65 32.86 23.02
N THR A 831 2.43 32.04 23.74
CA THR A 831 1.88 31.03 24.67
C THR A 831 1.63 31.59 26.06
N GLU A 832 0.44 31.35 26.63
CA GLU A 832 0.09 31.82 27.98
C GLU A 832 0.72 30.98 29.11
N ASN A 833 1.01 29.70 28.84
CA ASN A 833 1.43 28.73 29.85
C ASN A 833 2.92 28.81 30.21
N ASN A 834 3.73 29.63 29.51
CA ASN A 834 5.18 29.71 29.67
C ASN A 834 5.91 28.35 29.67
N ARG A 835 5.34 27.33 29.00
CA ARG A 835 5.93 25.99 28.89
C ARG A 835 6.68 25.86 27.57
N PRO A 836 7.90 25.28 27.56
CA PRO A 836 8.61 25.03 26.32
C PRO A 836 7.86 24.00 25.46
N ILE A 837 7.79 24.25 24.15
CA ILE A 837 7.29 23.28 23.17
C ILE A 837 8.49 22.48 22.69
N ILE A 838 8.63 21.26 23.21
CA ILE A 838 9.77 20.37 22.97
C ILE A 838 9.42 19.40 21.82
N PRO A 839 10.37 19.04 20.93
CA PRO A 839 10.13 18.04 19.90
C PRO A 839 9.67 16.70 20.48
N ASN A 840 8.51 16.23 20.06
CA ASN A 840 7.95 14.94 20.45
C ASN A 840 8.17 13.91 19.34
N TYR A 841 9.07 12.95 19.58
CA TYR A 841 9.42 11.88 18.63
C TYR A 841 8.39 10.73 18.61
N VAL A 842 7.33 10.82 19.41
CA VAL A 842 6.32 9.76 19.60
C VAL A 842 4.91 10.24 19.21
N CYS A 843 4.79 11.31 18.42
CA CYS A 843 3.48 11.85 18.02
C CYS A 843 2.89 11.14 16.80
N ASP A 844 1.56 11.11 16.72
CA ASP A 844 0.83 10.62 15.55
C ASP A 844 1.03 11.51 14.31
N ASN A 845 0.85 10.92 13.12
CA ASN A 845 0.99 11.61 11.83
C ASN A 845 0.10 12.87 11.70
N ASN A 846 -1.07 12.89 12.34
CA ASN A 846 -1.98 14.05 12.27
C ASN A 846 -1.44 15.29 13.01
N ASP A 847 -0.54 15.11 13.98
CA ASP A 847 0.00 16.18 14.80
C ASP A 847 1.51 16.40 14.58
N ILE A 848 2.15 15.64 13.68
CA ILE A 848 3.61 15.62 13.49
C ILE A 848 4.19 17.01 13.22
N VAL A 849 3.46 17.86 12.49
CA VAL A 849 3.91 19.22 12.18
C VAL A 849 4.04 20.05 13.46
N LYS A 850 2.98 20.08 14.28
CA LYS A 850 2.90 20.90 15.50
C LYS A 850 3.76 20.35 16.64
N LYS A 851 3.82 19.02 16.78
CA LYS A 851 4.49 18.34 17.90
C LYS A 851 5.94 17.98 17.62
N PHE A 852 6.35 17.80 16.36
CA PHE A 852 7.70 17.38 16.00
C PHE A 852 8.41 18.40 15.10
N TYR A 853 7.92 18.66 13.88
CA TYR A 853 8.66 19.47 12.90
C TYR A 853 8.88 20.92 13.33
N GLN A 854 7.84 21.61 13.77
CA GLN A 854 7.94 23.00 14.23
C GLN A 854 8.93 23.17 15.38
N PRO A 855 8.79 22.46 16.52
CA PRO A 855 9.74 22.59 17.61
C PRO A 855 11.14 22.09 17.26
N LEU A 856 11.30 21.10 16.36
CA LEU A 856 12.61 20.64 15.92
C LEU A 856 13.35 21.70 15.09
N LEU A 857 12.64 22.42 14.21
CA LEU A 857 13.22 23.54 13.44
C LEU A 857 13.61 24.71 14.34
N VAL A 858 12.81 25.03 15.36
CA VAL A 858 13.17 26.05 16.36
C VAL A 858 14.38 25.58 17.16
N PHE A 859 14.42 24.32 17.60
CA PHE A 859 15.57 23.76 18.28
C PHE A 859 16.82 23.85 17.41
N TYR A 860 16.72 23.45 16.13
CA TYR A 860 17.79 23.59 15.16
C TYR A 860 18.28 25.05 15.04
N ALA A 861 17.36 26.01 14.87
CA ALA A 861 17.70 27.43 14.81
C ALA A 861 18.38 27.93 16.10
N SER A 862 18.00 27.38 17.26
CA SER A 862 18.62 27.70 18.56
C SER A 862 20.08 27.23 18.67
N THR A 863 20.48 26.25 17.87
CA THR A 863 21.89 25.81 17.76
C THR A 863 22.75 26.81 16.98
N LEU A 864 22.14 27.65 16.14
CA LEU A 864 22.81 28.69 15.36
C LEU A 864 22.91 30.01 16.14
N SER A 865 21.85 30.38 16.87
CA SER A 865 21.82 31.54 17.75
C SER A 865 20.73 31.39 18.81
N LYS A 866 20.98 31.89 20.02
CA LYS A 866 20.00 31.94 21.13
C LYS A 866 19.47 33.35 21.39
N ASP A 867 19.70 34.29 20.47
CA ASP A 867 19.19 35.65 20.57
C ASP A 867 17.65 35.66 20.63
N ASP A 868 17.08 36.49 21.50
CA ASP A 868 15.63 36.54 21.75
C ASP A 868 14.83 36.98 20.52
N GLU A 869 15.37 37.90 19.71
CA GLU A 869 14.71 38.39 18.50
C GLU A 869 14.82 37.37 17.37
N TRP A 870 15.97 36.71 17.23
CA TRP A 870 16.15 35.56 16.34
C TRP A 870 15.09 34.48 16.62
N ILE A 871 15.00 34.03 17.86
CA ILE A 871 14.06 32.97 18.24
C ILE A 871 12.60 33.41 18.07
N ARG A 872 12.28 34.68 18.35
CA ARG A 872 10.94 35.25 18.09
C ARG A 872 10.57 35.15 16.60
N VAL A 873 11.45 35.64 15.72
CA VAL A 873 11.24 35.60 14.27
C VAL A 873 11.12 34.17 13.76
N ILE A 874 11.97 33.26 14.23
CA ILE A 874 11.89 31.85 13.86
C ILE A 874 10.55 31.26 14.31
N TRP A 875 10.11 31.45 15.56
CA TRP A 875 8.79 30.98 15.99
C TRP A 875 7.65 31.51 15.12
N ASN A 876 7.67 32.79 14.76
CA ASN A 876 6.68 33.38 13.86
C ASN A 876 6.74 32.76 12.46
N LEU A 877 7.93 32.43 11.95
CA LEU A 877 8.07 31.71 10.69
C LEU A 877 7.50 30.29 10.80
N VAL A 878 8.04 29.46 11.69
CA VAL A 878 7.73 28.03 11.71
C VAL A 878 6.26 27.76 12.07
N ALA A 879 5.65 28.59 12.91
CA ALA A 879 4.24 28.46 13.29
C ALA A 879 3.26 28.74 12.14
N ASN A 880 3.70 29.50 11.13
CA ASN A 880 2.83 30.08 10.10
C ASN A 880 3.20 29.65 8.67
N ILE A 881 4.23 28.82 8.52
CA ILE A 881 4.60 28.17 7.26
C ILE A 881 3.88 26.81 7.18
N ASP A 882 3.30 26.51 6.02
CA ASP A 882 2.74 25.19 5.75
C ASP A 882 3.89 24.15 5.59
N LEU A 883 4.07 23.33 6.61
CA LEU A 883 5.17 22.37 6.74
C LEU A 883 4.71 20.94 6.52
N ASP A 884 5.51 20.21 5.75
CA ASP A 884 5.42 18.78 5.54
C ASP A 884 6.85 18.21 5.40
N ARG A 885 6.97 16.89 5.26
CA ARG A 885 8.28 16.24 5.12
C ARG A 885 9.09 16.79 3.95
N SER A 886 8.44 17.10 2.83
CA SER A 886 9.09 17.59 1.60
C SER A 886 9.49 19.06 1.68
N SER A 887 8.86 19.86 2.54
CA SER A 887 9.15 21.28 2.75
C SER A 887 10.11 21.55 3.93
N PHE A 888 10.34 20.55 4.80
CA PHE A 888 11.24 20.64 5.96
C PHE A 888 12.68 21.02 5.56
N LYS A 889 13.20 20.40 4.49
CA LYS A 889 14.53 20.70 3.93
C LYS A 889 14.68 22.16 3.49
N GLN A 890 13.64 22.74 2.91
CA GLN A 890 13.61 24.12 2.44
C GLN A 890 13.52 25.06 3.64
N ALA A 891 12.80 24.67 4.70
CA ALA A 891 12.79 25.41 5.96
C ALA A 891 14.19 25.45 6.60
N ILE A 892 14.92 24.33 6.64
CA ILE A 892 16.32 24.30 7.10
C ILE A 892 17.20 25.25 6.27
N LYS A 893 17.12 25.18 4.93
CA LYS A 893 17.87 26.07 4.04
C LYS A 893 17.55 27.54 4.29
N LEU A 894 16.28 27.86 4.55
CA LEU A 894 15.84 29.21 4.88
C LEU A 894 16.44 29.68 6.21
N ILE A 895 16.37 28.84 7.25
CA ILE A 895 16.96 29.15 8.55
C ILE A 895 18.48 29.37 8.43
N ASP A 896 19.18 28.54 7.65
CA ASP A 896 20.63 28.68 7.43
C ASP A 896 20.98 30.02 6.77
N GLU A 897 20.27 30.42 5.70
CA GLU A 897 20.50 31.70 5.02
C GLU A 897 20.19 32.90 5.93
N LEU A 898 19.10 32.82 6.71
CA LEU A 898 18.75 33.88 7.67
C LEU A 898 19.80 34.02 8.79
N ALA A 899 20.34 32.89 9.27
CA ALA A 899 21.39 32.90 10.29
C ALA A 899 22.70 33.49 9.76
N GLU A 900 23.09 33.15 8.52
CA GLU A 900 24.25 33.73 7.85
C GLU A 900 24.08 35.25 7.64
N GLY A 901 22.91 35.67 7.17
CA GLY A 901 22.56 37.07 6.99
C GLY A 901 22.60 37.89 8.28
N MET A 902 22.07 37.32 9.37
CA MET A 902 22.15 37.91 10.70
C MET A 902 23.59 38.08 11.17
N ALA A 903 24.45 37.07 10.97
CA ALA A 903 25.87 37.13 11.35
C ALA A 903 26.60 38.27 10.62
N GLN A 904 26.25 38.53 9.35
CA GLN A 904 26.78 39.63 8.55
C GLN A 904 26.23 41.02 8.97
N SER A 905 25.11 41.06 9.70
CA SER A 905 24.34 42.29 10.01
C SER A 905 24.43 42.69 11.49
N LYS A 906 25.65 42.72 12.03
CA LYS A 906 25.94 43.02 13.45
C LYS A 906 25.21 42.07 14.43
N ASN A 907 25.02 40.81 14.04
CA ASN A 907 24.31 39.78 14.83
C ASN A 907 22.88 40.17 15.20
N SER A 908 22.17 40.90 14.32
CA SER A 908 20.78 41.26 14.53
C SER A 908 19.94 40.85 13.33
N ILE A 909 18.97 39.95 13.57
CA ILE A 909 18.05 39.49 12.53
C ILE A 909 17.19 40.64 11.99
N LEU A 910 16.85 41.61 12.84
CA LEU A 910 16.06 42.78 12.46
C LEU A 910 16.86 43.71 11.51
N ASN A 911 18.16 43.94 11.78
CA ASN A 911 19.01 44.71 10.87
C ASN A 911 19.16 44.03 9.51
N TYR A 912 19.29 42.69 9.51
CA TYR A 912 19.36 41.94 8.26
C TYR A 912 18.05 42.08 7.49
N LEU A 913 16.91 41.69 8.08
CA LEU A 913 15.62 41.68 7.40
C LEU A 913 15.16 43.06 6.93
N SER A 914 15.36 44.12 7.73
CA SER A 914 15.00 45.50 7.33
C SER A 914 15.80 46.04 6.15
N SER A 915 16.96 45.43 5.83
CA SER A 915 17.80 45.79 4.69
C SER A 915 17.51 44.98 3.43
N LYS A 916 16.50 44.10 3.46
CA LYS A 916 16.22 43.12 2.40
C LYS A 916 14.81 43.25 1.86
N THR A 917 14.65 42.77 0.64
CA THR A 917 13.37 42.44 0.02
C THR A 917 13.23 40.92 -0.07
N ILE A 918 12.02 40.40 -0.27
CA ILE A 918 11.80 38.95 -0.40
C ILE A 918 12.61 38.30 -1.51
N THR A 919 12.88 39.04 -2.60
CA THR A 919 13.70 38.57 -3.72
C THR A 919 15.18 38.44 -3.40
N ASP A 920 15.64 39.08 -2.32
CA ASP A 920 17.04 38.99 -1.88
C ASP A 920 17.33 37.69 -1.11
N ILE A 921 16.28 37.00 -0.60
CA ILE A 921 16.41 35.76 0.17
C ILE A 921 16.17 34.55 -0.75
N LYS A 922 17.27 33.91 -1.18
CA LYS A 922 17.25 32.91 -2.26
C LYS A 922 16.57 31.60 -1.86
N SER A 923 16.64 31.24 -0.59
CA SER A 923 16.02 30.06 0.00
C SER A 923 14.52 30.23 0.23
N CYS A 924 13.95 31.42 0.00
CA CYS A 924 12.51 31.63 0.10
C CYS A 924 11.77 30.75 -0.92
N TYR A 925 10.83 29.95 -0.42
CA TYR A 925 10.00 29.04 -1.22
C TYR A 925 8.52 29.42 -1.08
N LYS A 926 7.69 28.97 -2.03
CA LYS A 926 6.28 29.38 -2.18
C LYS A 926 5.49 29.34 -0.87
N LYS A 927 5.65 28.29 -0.06
CA LYS A 927 4.92 28.13 1.21
C LYS A 927 5.39 29.07 2.33
N ALA A 928 6.61 29.60 2.25
CA ALA A 928 7.16 30.52 3.25
C ALA A 928 7.05 32.01 2.88
N GLN A 929 6.77 32.32 1.62
CA GLN A 929 6.82 33.68 1.06
C GLN A 929 5.98 34.70 1.85
N LEU A 930 4.73 34.37 2.18
CA LEU A 930 3.82 35.30 2.87
C LEU A 930 4.31 35.64 4.27
N GLN A 931 4.70 34.65 5.06
CA GLN A 931 5.18 34.89 6.42
C GLN A 931 6.54 35.58 6.41
N LEU A 932 7.44 35.22 5.50
CA LEU A 932 8.76 35.85 5.40
C LEU A 932 8.66 37.31 4.97
N GLN A 933 7.79 37.63 4.00
CA GLN A 933 7.49 39.01 3.63
C GLN A 933 6.98 39.78 4.84
N GLU A 934 6.08 39.19 5.62
CA GLU A 934 5.57 39.79 6.84
C GLU A 934 6.70 40.07 7.87
N GLU A 935 7.63 39.15 8.11
CA GLU A 935 8.76 39.39 9.03
C GLU A 935 9.72 40.48 8.52
N ILE A 936 9.93 40.59 7.20
CA ILE A 936 10.68 41.69 6.58
C ILE A 936 10.00 43.04 6.85
N CYS A 937 8.70 43.13 6.60
CA CYS A 937 7.93 44.37 6.77
C CYS A 937 7.95 44.82 8.24
N LYS A 938 7.77 43.88 9.17
CA LYS A 938 7.87 44.15 10.62
C LYS A 938 9.25 44.66 11.01
N ALA A 939 10.32 44.01 10.53
CA ALA A 939 11.68 44.41 10.88
C ALA A 939 11.97 45.87 10.48
N SER A 940 11.45 46.32 9.34
CA SER A 940 11.60 47.70 8.86
C SER A 940 10.87 48.74 9.71
N HIS A 941 9.76 48.37 10.36
CA HIS A 941 8.86 49.32 11.06
C HIS A 941 8.82 49.14 12.59
N ILE A 942 9.55 48.16 13.14
CA ILE A 942 9.50 47.83 14.57
C ILE A 942 9.98 48.94 15.50
N ALA A 943 10.82 49.85 15.02
CA ALA A 943 11.28 51.01 15.78
C ALA A 943 10.20 52.10 15.88
N GLU A 944 9.37 52.24 14.85
CA GLU A 944 8.29 53.24 14.75
C GLU A 944 7.00 52.74 15.40
N HIS A 945 6.79 51.42 15.38
CA HIS A 945 5.56 50.76 15.87
C HIS A 945 5.87 49.68 16.93
N PRO A 946 6.17 50.06 18.19
CA PRO A 946 6.45 49.10 19.27
C PRO A 946 5.31 48.10 19.53
N SER A 947 4.07 48.48 19.20
CA SER A 947 2.86 47.66 19.33
C SER A 947 2.92 46.35 18.52
N ILE A 948 3.82 46.23 17.52
CA ILE A 948 4.08 44.96 16.81
C ILE A 948 4.33 43.81 17.78
N LYS A 949 5.23 44.00 18.76
CA LYS A 949 5.59 42.94 19.72
C LYS A 949 4.44 42.60 20.66
N GLU A 950 3.54 43.53 20.91
CA GLU A 950 2.33 43.28 21.70
C GLU A 950 1.33 42.45 20.89
N MET A 951 1.11 42.82 19.62
CA MET A 951 0.14 42.15 18.76
C MET A 951 0.55 40.73 18.39
N GLU A 952 1.84 40.45 18.21
CA GLU A 952 2.30 39.09 18.01
C GLU A 952 2.01 38.15 19.18
N LYS A 953 1.94 38.69 20.41
CA LYS A 953 1.64 37.91 21.63
C LYS A 953 0.15 37.62 21.80
N TYR A 954 -0.71 38.28 21.04
CA TYR A 954 -2.14 38.06 21.13
C TYR A 954 -2.46 36.60 20.76
N ALA A 955 -2.95 35.83 21.73
CA ALA A 955 -2.65 34.40 21.88
C ALA A 955 -2.93 33.53 20.64
N PHE A 956 -3.92 33.88 19.83
CA PHE A 956 -4.29 33.09 18.66
C PHE A 956 -3.69 33.57 17.33
N PHE A 957 -3.03 34.74 17.24
CA PHE A 957 -2.36 35.16 15.99
C PHE A 957 -1.09 34.36 15.69
N ARG A 958 -0.46 33.78 16.72
CA ARG A 958 0.80 33.01 16.62
C ARG A 958 1.90 33.78 15.87
N GLY A 959 1.97 35.09 16.09
CA GLY A 959 2.91 35.98 15.41
C GLY A 959 2.48 36.50 14.04
N ALA A 960 1.40 35.99 13.43
CA ALA A 960 0.92 36.45 12.13
C ALA A 960 -0.05 37.65 12.27
N ILE A 961 0.44 38.86 12.03
CA ILE A 961 -0.27 40.14 12.19
C ILE A 961 -0.32 41.00 10.92
N ARG A 962 0.07 40.49 9.75
CA ARG A 962 0.07 41.27 8.48
C ARG A 962 -1.22 42.01 8.17
N PHE A 963 -2.36 41.43 8.51
CA PHE A 963 -3.67 42.02 8.28
C PHE A 963 -3.87 43.35 9.05
N LEU A 964 -3.10 43.61 10.12
CA LEU A 964 -3.11 44.89 10.84
C LEU A 964 -2.40 46.02 10.08
N PHE A 965 -1.38 45.71 9.28
CA PHE A 965 -0.65 46.69 8.49
C PHE A 965 -0.94 46.57 6.99
N THR A 966 -2.07 45.95 6.61
CA THR A 966 -2.52 45.91 5.21
C THR A 966 -3.66 46.90 4.96
N GLY A 967 -3.56 47.65 3.87
CA GLY A 967 -4.55 48.60 3.36
C GLY A 967 -5.73 47.92 2.66
N ALA A 968 -6.78 48.68 2.36
CA ALA A 968 -7.93 48.19 1.60
C ALA A 968 -7.57 47.78 0.16
N ASP A 969 -6.48 48.35 -0.39
CA ASP A 969 -5.91 48.02 -1.69
C ASP A 969 -4.98 46.80 -1.67
N GLY A 970 -4.78 46.18 -0.50
CA GLY A 970 -3.88 45.05 -0.29
C GLY A 970 -2.41 45.42 -0.13
N ASN A 971 -2.05 46.71 -0.18
CA ASN A 971 -0.68 47.18 0.02
C ASN A 971 -0.38 47.43 1.51
N GLU A 972 0.88 47.66 1.86
CA GLU A 972 1.27 48.01 3.22
C GLU A 972 0.70 49.38 3.63
N ASP A 973 0.13 49.44 4.84
CA ASP A 973 -0.44 50.63 5.45
C ASP A 973 -0.10 50.66 6.95
N TRP A 974 1.08 51.18 7.25
CA TRP A 974 1.57 51.41 8.61
C TRP A 974 0.93 52.63 9.28
N GLY A 975 0.38 53.56 8.51
CA GLY A 975 -0.26 54.78 9.04
C GLY A 975 -1.52 54.48 9.86
N SER A 976 -2.25 53.43 9.52
CA SER A 976 -3.43 52.98 10.27
C SER A 976 -3.14 51.87 11.30
N PHE A 977 -1.91 51.38 11.38
CA PHE A 977 -1.56 50.20 12.19
C PHE A 977 -1.92 50.37 13.66
N GLU A 978 -1.55 51.48 14.31
CA GLU A 978 -1.84 51.70 15.74
C GLU A 978 -3.34 51.76 16.04
N ALA A 979 -4.11 52.39 15.15
CA ALA A 979 -5.57 52.46 15.28
C ALA A 979 -6.20 51.06 15.18
N LYS A 980 -5.76 50.26 14.20
CA LYS A 980 -6.22 48.88 14.03
C LYS A 980 -5.79 47.99 15.20
N ALA A 981 -4.54 48.12 15.67
CA ALA A 981 -4.00 47.38 16.81
C ALA A 981 -4.70 47.70 18.14
N GLN A 982 -5.22 48.92 18.30
CA GLN A 982 -6.06 49.27 19.45
C GLN A 982 -7.48 48.71 19.29
N ASN A 983 -8.10 48.88 18.12
CA ASN A 983 -9.47 48.44 17.87
C ASN A 983 -9.64 46.92 17.89
N ILE A 984 -8.62 46.15 17.49
CA ILE A 984 -8.72 44.69 17.42
C ILE A 984 -8.95 44.04 18.79
N LYS A 985 -8.47 44.65 19.87
CA LYS A 985 -8.68 44.17 21.25
C LYS A 985 -10.17 44.18 21.63
N GLU A 986 -10.94 45.12 21.06
CA GLU A 986 -12.39 45.21 21.25
C GLU A 986 -13.16 44.36 20.23
N LEU A 987 -12.70 44.33 18.98
CA LEU A 987 -13.36 43.57 17.91
C LEU A 987 -13.18 42.06 18.06
N ILE A 988 -12.07 41.64 18.67
CA ILE A 988 -11.71 40.24 18.87
C ILE A 988 -11.17 40.04 20.29
N PRO A 989 -12.02 40.09 21.33
CA PRO A 989 -11.57 39.96 22.72
C PRO A 989 -10.90 38.62 23.02
N VAL A 990 -9.97 38.57 23.98
CA VAL A 990 -9.23 37.35 24.32
C VAL A 990 -10.14 36.18 24.72
N PRO A 991 -11.15 36.35 25.61
CA PRO A 991 -12.07 35.27 25.96
C PRO A 991 -12.91 34.85 24.75
N ALA A 992 -12.79 33.59 24.32
CA ALA A 992 -13.49 33.08 23.14
C ALA A 992 -15.03 33.23 23.23
N GLY A 993 -15.60 33.10 24.43
CA GLY A 993 -17.04 33.26 24.66
C GLY A 993 -17.57 34.70 24.55
N GLU A 994 -16.70 35.70 24.46
CA GLU A 994 -17.07 37.11 24.27
C GLU A 994 -16.90 37.58 22.82
N ARG A 995 -16.44 36.70 21.92
CA ARG A 995 -16.15 37.05 20.52
C ARG A 995 -17.39 36.90 19.65
N TYR A 996 -17.83 38.03 19.09
CA TYR A 996 -18.87 38.10 18.05
C TYR A 996 -18.28 38.56 16.70
N THR A 997 -17.00 38.23 16.47
CA THR A 997 -16.19 38.80 15.39
C THR A 997 -16.80 38.52 14.02
N ILE A 998 -17.22 37.27 13.77
CA ILE A 998 -17.83 36.87 12.49
C ILE A 998 -19.07 37.73 12.22
N LYS A 999 -20.00 37.79 13.18
CA LYS A 999 -21.22 38.60 13.08
C LYS A 999 -20.94 40.08 12.82
N LEU A 1000 -19.88 40.63 13.42
CA LEU A 1000 -19.47 42.03 13.22
C LEU A 1000 -18.74 42.28 11.90
N LEU A 1001 -18.02 41.28 11.37
CA LEU A 1001 -17.26 41.35 10.13
C LEU A 1001 -18.15 41.16 8.90
N THR A 1002 -19.17 40.28 8.97
CA THR A 1002 -20.05 39.96 7.83
C THR A 1002 -20.59 41.19 7.09
N PRO A 1003 -21.06 42.27 7.74
CA PRO A 1003 -21.56 43.48 7.04
C PRO A 1003 -20.52 44.27 6.22
N TYR A 1004 -19.23 44.01 6.40
CA TYR A 1004 -18.17 44.68 5.67
C TYR A 1004 -17.76 43.94 4.39
N ILE A 1005 -18.18 42.68 4.23
CA ILE A 1005 -17.79 41.81 3.12
C ILE A 1005 -18.93 41.80 2.12
N SER A 1006 -18.67 41.98 0.83
CA SER A 1006 -19.71 41.88 -0.21
C SER A 1006 -20.28 40.47 -0.32
N GLU A 1007 -21.52 40.32 -0.80
CA GLU A 1007 -22.17 39.01 -0.97
C GLU A 1007 -21.31 38.02 -1.79
N GLN A 1008 -20.71 38.50 -2.88
CA GLN A 1008 -19.84 37.69 -3.75
C GLN A 1008 -18.60 37.21 -3.00
N SER A 1009 -18.01 38.06 -2.15
CA SER A 1009 -16.85 37.68 -1.36
C SER A 1009 -17.20 36.81 -0.16
N LEU A 1010 -18.39 36.94 0.45
CA LEU A 1010 -18.87 35.99 1.44
C LEU A 1010 -18.92 34.58 0.86
N CYS A 1011 -19.48 34.45 -0.35
CA CYS A 1011 -19.52 33.18 -1.07
C CYS A 1011 -18.13 32.57 -1.27
N LYS A 1012 -17.10 33.40 -1.49
CA LYS A 1012 -15.72 32.92 -1.68
C LYS A 1012 -15.03 32.57 -0.36
N ILE A 1013 -15.07 33.48 0.61
CA ILE A 1013 -14.36 33.35 1.89
C ILE A 1013 -14.99 32.25 2.74
N TYR A 1014 -16.32 32.24 2.90
CA TYR A 1014 -17.02 31.33 3.83
C TYR A 1014 -17.28 29.95 3.23
N SER A 1015 -17.09 29.77 1.91
CA SER A 1015 -17.16 28.45 1.26
C SER A 1015 -15.81 27.74 1.11
N GLU A 1016 -14.71 28.42 1.43
CA GLU A 1016 -13.38 27.81 1.46
C GLU A 1016 -12.87 27.64 2.91
N ASN A 1017 -13.52 28.26 3.89
CA ASN A 1017 -13.09 28.27 5.29
C ASN A 1017 -14.23 27.90 6.24
N TRP A 1018 -13.87 27.21 7.33
CA TRP A 1018 -14.78 27.08 8.47
C TRP A 1018 -15.00 28.44 9.13
N VAL A 1019 -16.26 28.82 9.29
CA VAL A 1019 -16.65 30.11 9.86
C VAL A 1019 -17.00 29.93 11.32
N SER A 1020 -16.17 30.47 12.20
CA SER A 1020 -16.32 30.34 13.65
C SER A 1020 -15.47 31.37 14.38
N ASN A 1021 -15.90 31.78 15.58
CA ASN A 1021 -15.11 32.63 16.48
C ASN A 1021 -13.99 31.87 17.23
N ASN A 1022 -13.87 30.55 17.03
CA ASN A 1022 -12.77 29.73 17.55
C ASN A 1022 -11.42 30.14 16.95
N ASP A 1023 -10.35 30.10 17.77
CA ASP A 1023 -8.99 30.55 17.46
C ASP A 1023 -8.49 30.15 16.05
N ASP A 1024 -8.41 28.85 15.75
CA ASP A 1024 -7.84 28.37 14.49
C ASP A 1024 -8.68 28.75 13.25
N ASN A 1025 -10.01 28.73 13.36
CA ASN A 1025 -10.92 29.08 12.26
C ASN A 1025 -10.94 30.59 12.00
N LEU A 1026 -11.08 31.39 13.05
CA LEU A 1026 -11.07 32.85 12.96
C LEU A 1026 -9.73 33.35 12.43
N ARG A 1027 -8.61 32.78 12.91
CA ARG A 1027 -7.28 33.07 12.41
C ARG A 1027 -7.17 32.78 10.90
N THR A 1028 -7.75 31.68 10.44
CA THR A 1028 -7.72 31.32 9.00
C THR A 1028 -8.40 32.40 8.17
N ILE A 1029 -9.56 32.91 8.61
CA ILE A 1029 -10.27 34.01 7.95
C ILE A 1029 -9.45 35.31 7.98
N LEU A 1030 -8.88 35.69 9.12
CA LEU A 1030 -8.10 36.94 9.22
C LEU A 1030 -6.85 36.96 8.33
N LEU A 1031 -6.33 35.77 7.99
CA LEU A 1031 -5.12 35.59 7.22
C LEU A 1031 -5.37 35.22 5.75
N ASP A 1032 -6.63 35.02 5.40
CA ASP A 1032 -7.07 34.72 4.05
C ASP A 1032 -6.96 35.97 3.16
N LYS A 1033 -6.36 35.79 1.98
CA LYS A 1033 -6.07 36.89 1.05
C LYS A 1033 -7.35 37.58 0.54
N GLU A 1034 -8.46 36.87 0.46
CA GLU A 1034 -9.73 37.39 -0.04
C GLU A 1034 -10.47 38.18 1.05
N SER A 1035 -10.15 37.89 2.32
CA SER A 1035 -10.68 38.62 3.47
C SER A 1035 -9.98 39.96 3.71
N ILE A 1036 -8.67 40.04 3.42
CA ILE A 1036 -7.82 41.21 3.68
C ILE A 1036 -8.41 42.56 3.22
N PRO A 1037 -8.95 42.71 1.99
CA PRO A 1037 -9.49 43.99 1.53
C PRO A 1037 -10.58 44.58 2.43
N TYR A 1038 -11.36 43.71 3.08
CA TYR A 1038 -12.48 44.08 3.94
C TYR A 1038 -12.06 44.33 5.39
N LEU A 1039 -10.97 43.69 5.84
CA LEU A 1039 -10.44 43.85 7.20
C LEU A 1039 -9.99 45.28 7.47
N HIS A 1040 -9.51 46.01 6.46
CA HIS A 1040 -9.05 47.39 6.66
C HIS A 1040 -10.14 48.29 7.25
N ASN A 1041 -11.33 48.33 6.64
CA ASN A 1041 -12.45 49.15 7.11
C ASN A 1041 -13.07 48.61 8.40
N PHE A 1042 -13.16 47.29 8.54
CA PHE A 1042 -13.65 46.63 9.75
C PHE A 1042 -12.80 46.99 10.97
N LEU A 1043 -11.47 46.88 10.85
CA LEU A 1043 -10.53 47.16 11.94
C LEU A 1043 -10.45 48.66 12.27
N LEU A 1044 -10.72 49.54 11.31
CA LEU A 1044 -10.85 50.98 11.56
C LEU A 1044 -12.22 51.39 12.12
N LYS A 1045 -13.20 50.47 12.13
CA LYS A 1045 -14.60 50.74 12.49
C LYS A 1045 -15.21 51.85 11.64
N ASN A 1046 -14.84 51.91 10.35
CA ASN A 1046 -15.41 52.87 9.42
C ASN A 1046 -16.88 52.51 9.13
N ASP A 1047 -17.73 53.50 8.89
CA ASP A 1047 -19.16 53.27 8.54
C ASP A 1047 -19.38 52.74 7.10
N VAL A 1048 -18.31 52.36 6.39
CA VAL A 1048 -18.36 51.79 5.04
C VAL A 1048 -18.80 50.33 5.11
N LYS A 1049 -20.12 50.12 5.23
CA LYS A 1049 -20.76 48.80 5.19
C LYS A 1049 -21.36 48.55 3.82
N GLU A 1050 -21.28 47.31 3.38
CA GLU A 1050 -21.94 46.87 2.15
C GLU A 1050 -23.47 46.87 2.35
N PRO A 1051 -24.26 47.00 1.26
CA PRO A 1051 -25.69 46.77 1.33
C PRO A 1051 -25.98 45.38 1.92
N ILE A 1052 -26.64 45.35 3.08
CA ILE A 1052 -26.97 44.10 3.77
C ILE A 1052 -28.00 43.35 2.93
N SER A 1053 -27.56 42.31 2.23
CA SER A 1053 -28.45 41.39 1.52
C SER A 1053 -29.07 40.37 2.48
N LEU A 1054 -30.04 39.60 1.98
CA LEU A 1054 -30.65 38.52 2.76
C LEU A 1054 -29.59 37.50 3.24
N LEU A 1055 -28.61 37.16 2.41
CA LEU A 1055 -27.55 36.22 2.78
C LEU A 1055 -26.73 36.72 3.99
N HIS A 1056 -26.42 38.03 4.03
CA HIS A 1056 -25.70 38.63 5.17
C HIS A 1056 -26.49 38.47 6.45
N GLN A 1057 -27.78 38.83 6.40
CA GLN A 1057 -28.65 38.78 7.57
C GLN A 1057 -28.78 37.34 8.09
N ASP A 1058 -29.03 36.39 7.19
CA ASP A 1058 -29.22 34.99 7.56
C ASP A 1058 -27.94 34.38 8.19
N ILE A 1059 -26.75 34.71 7.64
CA ILE A 1059 -25.48 34.30 8.25
C ILE A 1059 -25.29 34.94 9.63
N MET A 1060 -25.59 36.24 9.79
CA MET A 1060 -25.48 36.94 11.07
C MET A 1060 -26.44 36.41 12.14
N ASP A 1061 -27.58 35.85 11.72
CA ASP A 1061 -28.55 35.21 12.61
C ASP A 1061 -28.06 33.81 13.05
N LEU A 1062 -27.37 33.07 12.16
CA LEU A 1062 -26.99 31.68 12.39
C LEU A 1062 -25.57 31.48 12.93
N CYS A 1063 -24.62 32.35 12.62
CA CYS A 1063 -23.18 32.08 12.78
C CYS A 1063 -22.72 31.83 14.23
N GLU A 1064 -23.46 32.30 15.23
CA GLU A 1064 -23.13 32.11 16.66
C GLU A 1064 -23.84 30.89 17.27
N ASP A 1065 -25.09 30.64 16.88
CA ASP A 1065 -25.93 29.62 17.52
C ASP A 1065 -25.89 28.27 16.78
N ALA A 1066 -25.79 28.29 15.45
CA ALA A 1066 -25.78 27.06 14.67
C ALA A 1066 -24.49 26.26 14.91
N TYR A 1067 -24.64 24.96 15.18
CA TYR A 1067 -23.53 24.01 15.35
C TYR A 1067 -22.52 24.38 16.45
N GLY A 1068 -22.94 25.13 17.47
CA GLY A 1068 -22.04 25.64 18.50
C GLY A 1068 -21.09 26.72 17.97
N GLY A 1069 -21.56 27.57 17.06
CA GLY A 1069 -20.80 28.69 16.51
C GLY A 1069 -19.76 28.29 15.46
N ARG A 1070 -19.98 27.17 14.74
CA ARG A 1070 -19.09 26.68 13.67
C ARG A 1070 -19.88 26.25 12.44
N GLY A 1071 -19.96 27.13 11.45
CA GLY A 1071 -20.62 26.84 10.17
C GLY A 1071 -19.68 26.85 8.98
N TYR A 1072 -20.24 26.49 7.83
CA TYR A 1072 -19.60 26.45 6.53
C TYR A 1072 -20.64 26.85 5.49
N LEU A 1073 -20.32 27.81 4.63
CA LEU A 1073 -21.22 28.23 3.56
C LEU A 1073 -21.01 27.35 2.34
N GLN A 1074 -22.00 26.57 1.96
CA GLN A 1074 -21.94 25.74 0.77
C GLN A 1074 -22.65 26.41 -0.39
N THR A 1075 -21.92 26.56 -1.50
CA THR A 1075 -22.38 27.19 -2.74
C THR A 1075 -22.44 26.20 -3.90
N ARG A 1076 -21.87 25.00 -3.77
CA ARG A 1076 -21.83 23.98 -4.83
C ARG A 1076 -23.02 23.03 -4.82
N TRP A 1077 -23.98 23.22 -3.92
CA TRP A 1077 -25.18 22.38 -3.81
C TRP A 1077 -26.39 23.07 -4.42
N GLU A 1078 -26.21 23.69 -5.59
CA GLU A 1078 -27.19 24.58 -6.22
C GLU A 1078 -28.54 23.92 -6.51
N GLU A 1079 -28.57 22.59 -6.71
CA GLU A 1079 -29.81 21.83 -6.90
C GLU A 1079 -30.73 21.80 -5.67
N GLU A 1080 -30.16 21.99 -4.47
CA GLU A 1080 -30.89 22.00 -3.20
C GLU A 1080 -31.28 23.43 -2.82
N SER A 1081 -30.36 24.38 -2.96
CA SER A 1081 -30.55 25.82 -2.79
C SER A 1081 -29.28 26.53 -3.26
N LYS A 1082 -29.42 27.79 -3.70
CA LYS A 1082 -28.28 28.64 -4.11
C LYS A 1082 -27.23 28.78 -3.01
N TYR A 1083 -27.67 28.94 -1.75
CA TYR A 1083 -26.78 29.05 -0.59
C TYR A 1083 -27.30 28.20 0.57
N ILE A 1084 -26.37 27.51 1.24
CA ILE A 1084 -26.65 26.60 2.35
C ILE A 1084 -25.64 26.85 3.47
N TRP A 1085 -26.13 27.04 4.69
CA TRP A 1085 -25.29 27.09 5.88
C TRP A 1085 -25.28 25.70 6.55
N THR A 1086 -24.10 25.12 6.72
CA THR A 1086 -23.99 23.71 7.13
C THR A 1086 -22.74 23.44 7.97
N ASN A 1087 -22.70 22.29 8.66
CA ASN A 1087 -21.48 21.74 9.27
C ASN A 1087 -20.90 20.56 8.44
N TYR A 1088 -21.22 20.49 7.14
CA TYR A 1088 -20.76 19.45 6.23
C TYR A 1088 -20.04 20.03 5.01
N VAL A 1089 -18.81 19.58 4.76
CA VAL A 1089 -18.06 19.96 3.54
C VAL A 1089 -18.51 19.15 2.31
N LYS A 1090 -19.04 17.93 2.54
CA LYS A 1090 -19.50 16.98 1.51
C LYS A 1090 -20.89 16.47 1.85
N ARG A 1091 -21.66 16.01 0.85
CA ARG A 1091 -23.00 15.39 1.02
C ARG A 1091 -22.91 13.99 1.63
N GLN A 1092 -22.58 13.90 2.92
CA GLN A 1092 -22.46 12.63 3.66
C GLN A 1092 -23.20 12.71 5.00
N GLY A 1093 -23.86 11.61 5.38
CA GLY A 1093 -24.71 11.55 6.57
C GLY A 1093 -25.98 12.38 6.41
N ASP A 1094 -26.56 12.83 7.53
CA ASP A 1094 -27.85 13.52 7.58
C ASP A 1094 -27.74 15.03 7.28
N TYR A 1095 -26.92 15.40 6.28
CA TYR A 1095 -26.65 16.80 5.95
C TYR A 1095 -27.92 17.56 5.55
N SER A 1096 -28.87 16.91 4.87
CA SER A 1096 -30.12 17.53 4.42
C SER A 1096 -31.03 17.90 5.59
N TRP A 1097 -31.01 17.15 6.68
CA TRP A 1097 -31.76 17.47 7.90
C TRP A 1097 -31.02 18.49 8.77
N ASN A 1098 -29.69 18.45 8.76
CA ASN A 1098 -28.86 19.25 9.67
C ASN A 1098 -28.39 20.58 9.09
N SER A 1099 -28.77 20.98 7.87
CA SER A 1099 -28.34 22.24 7.23
C SER A 1099 -29.43 23.31 7.23
N PHE A 1100 -29.08 24.58 7.00
CA PHE A 1100 -30.02 25.69 6.86
C PHE A 1100 -29.96 26.27 5.45
N ILE A 1101 -31.13 26.61 4.89
CA ILE A 1101 -31.22 27.40 3.66
C ILE A 1101 -31.04 28.88 4.02
N VAL A 1102 -30.15 29.57 3.32
CA VAL A 1102 -29.82 30.97 3.57
C VAL A 1102 -29.86 31.77 2.28
N GLY A 1103 -30.11 33.09 2.34
CA GLY A 1103 -30.11 33.97 1.17
C GLY A 1103 -31.19 33.64 0.13
N ASN A 1104 -32.25 32.93 0.50
CA ASN A 1104 -33.36 32.56 -0.38
C ASN A 1104 -34.67 33.26 0.05
N GLU A 1105 -35.05 34.30 -0.70
CA GLU A 1105 -36.23 35.12 -0.40
C GLU A 1105 -37.54 34.34 -0.51
N SER A 1106 -37.70 33.52 -1.55
CA SER A 1106 -38.92 32.74 -1.79
C SER A 1106 -39.11 31.69 -0.70
N TYR A 1107 -38.06 30.96 -0.35
CA TYR A 1107 -38.12 29.97 0.72
C TYR A 1107 -38.46 30.62 2.07
N LYS A 1108 -37.78 31.72 2.44
CA LYS A 1108 -38.03 32.44 3.70
C LYS A 1108 -39.45 33.02 3.78
N ARG A 1109 -39.95 33.57 2.68
CA ARG A 1109 -41.33 34.09 2.59
C ARG A 1109 -42.35 32.98 2.80
N ILE A 1110 -42.17 31.85 2.11
CA ILE A 1110 -43.13 30.76 2.12
C ILE A 1110 -43.06 29.97 3.43
N SER A 1111 -41.88 29.73 3.98
CA SER A 1111 -41.74 29.11 5.31
C SER A 1111 -42.47 29.91 6.39
N ALA A 1112 -42.39 31.25 6.36
CA ALA A 1112 -43.12 32.12 7.28
C ALA A 1112 -44.65 32.07 7.10
N ILE A 1113 -45.15 31.81 5.89
CA ILE A 1113 -46.59 31.58 5.64
C ILE A 1113 -46.99 30.19 6.18
N LEU A 1114 -46.17 29.17 5.91
CA LEU A 1114 -46.40 27.81 6.39
C LEU A 1114 -46.44 27.74 7.92
N GLU A 1115 -45.53 28.43 8.61
CA GLU A 1115 -45.49 28.49 10.08
C GLU A 1115 -46.77 29.09 10.69
N LYS A 1116 -47.42 30.03 10.00
CA LYS A 1116 -48.61 30.71 10.50
C LYS A 1116 -49.89 29.94 10.26
N SER A 1117 -49.99 29.27 9.11
CA SER A 1117 -51.26 28.79 8.58
C SER A 1117 -51.34 27.28 8.34
N PHE A 1118 -50.22 26.57 8.50
CA PHE A 1118 -50.12 25.13 8.26
C PHE A 1118 -49.52 24.41 9.48
N ASN A 1119 -49.73 23.10 9.57
CA ASN A 1119 -49.17 22.30 10.65
C ASN A 1119 -47.79 21.76 10.22
N ILE A 1120 -46.72 22.42 10.66
CA ILE A 1120 -45.33 22.00 10.41
C ILE A 1120 -44.91 20.87 11.35
N ASP A 1121 -44.04 19.99 10.88
CA ASP A 1121 -43.43 18.94 11.69
C ASP A 1121 -42.80 19.48 13.00
N GLU A 1122 -43.26 18.96 14.15
CA GLU A 1122 -42.82 19.42 15.47
C GLU A 1122 -41.33 19.23 15.74
N THR A 1123 -40.68 18.28 15.06
CA THR A 1123 -39.23 18.03 15.23
C THR A 1123 -38.39 19.09 14.54
N GLN A 1124 -38.84 19.60 13.38
CA GLN A 1124 -38.18 20.71 12.67
C GLN A 1124 -38.39 22.05 13.39
N LEU A 1125 -39.54 22.24 14.03
CA LEU A 1125 -39.78 23.47 14.83
C LEU A 1125 -38.89 23.55 16.08
N LYS A 1126 -38.51 22.40 16.66
CA LYS A 1126 -37.64 22.35 17.86
C LYS A 1126 -36.19 22.74 17.57
N THR A 1127 -35.77 22.70 16.31
CA THR A 1127 -34.40 23.03 15.88
C THR A 1127 -34.29 24.42 15.24
N LYS A 1128 -35.34 25.24 15.36
CA LYS A 1128 -35.40 26.60 14.83
C LYS A 1128 -34.41 27.54 15.54
N ILE A 1129 -33.68 28.33 14.76
CA ILE A 1129 -32.79 29.40 15.25
C ILE A 1129 -33.28 30.72 14.66
N GLY A 1130 -33.83 31.61 15.49
CA GLY A 1130 -34.47 32.83 15.02
C GLY A 1130 -35.64 32.54 14.09
N ASP A 1131 -35.56 33.00 12.84
CA ASP A 1131 -36.54 32.73 11.77
C ASP A 1131 -36.14 31.55 10.86
N HIS A 1132 -35.04 30.86 11.18
CA HIS A 1132 -34.47 29.80 10.34
C HIS A 1132 -34.82 28.43 10.90
N ILE A 1133 -35.55 27.62 10.12
CA ILE A 1133 -35.81 26.22 10.45
C ILE A 1133 -34.67 25.36 9.91
N GLN A 1134 -34.19 24.42 10.73
CA GLN A 1134 -33.16 23.47 10.31
C GLN A 1134 -33.75 22.42 9.35
N GLY A 1135 -33.10 22.26 8.20
CA GLY A 1135 -33.46 21.38 7.10
C GLY A 1135 -33.32 22.06 5.74
N LEU A 1136 -32.86 21.32 4.73
CA LEU A 1136 -32.93 21.72 3.31
C LEU A 1136 -34.33 21.54 2.72
N TYR A 1137 -35.27 21.09 3.56
CA TYR A 1137 -36.66 20.91 3.25
C TYR A 1137 -37.50 21.11 4.51
N LEU A 1138 -38.76 21.49 4.34
CA LEU A 1138 -39.71 21.77 5.42
C LEU A 1138 -40.99 20.96 5.20
N ASN A 1139 -41.26 20.02 6.11
CA ASN A 1139 -42.45 19.18 6.07
C ASN A 1139 -43.63 19.86 6.77
N PHE A 1140 -44.79 19.86 6.12
CA PHE A 1140 -46.02 20.41 6.67
C PHE A 1140 -47.24 19.60 6.24
N LYS A 1141 -48.35 19.81 6.94
CA LYS A 1141 -49.60 19.07 6.76
C LYS A 1141 -50.76 20.02 6.44
N TYR A 1142 -51.55 19.67 5.43
CA TYR A 1142 -52.79 20.35 5.04
C TYR A 1142 -53.89 19.33 4.75
N GLN A 1143 -55.06 19.45 5.38
CA GLN A 1143 -56.21 18.54 5.21
C GLN A 1143 -55.83 17.04 5.25
N ASP A 1144 -55.04 16.64 6.25
CA ASP A 1144 -54.54 15.27 6.42
C ASP A 1144 -53.55 14.72 5.38
N LYS A 1145 -53.06 15.56 4.48
CA LYS A 1145 -52.01 15.23 3.50
C LYS A 1145 -50.68 15.88 3.88
N TYR A 1146 -49.58 15.16 3.67
CA TYR A 1146 -48.23 15.64 3.94
C TYR A 1146 -47.63 16.28 2.68
N LEU A 1147 -47.01 17.44 2.84
CA LEU A 1147 -46.32 18.18 1.78
C LEU A 1147 -44.94 18.61 2.28
N THR A 1148 -44.03 18.88 1.34
CA THR A 1148 -42.67 19.32 1.63
C THR A 1148 -42.29 20.50 0.77
N LEU A 1149 -41.84 21.58 1.40
CA LEU A 1149 -41.18 22.70 0.73
C LEU A 1149 -39.67 22.42 0.66
N TYR A 1150 -39.10 22.36 -0.53
CA TYR A 1150 -37.66 22.20 -0.76
C TYR A 1150 -36.95 23.54 -0.94
N GLY A 1151 -35.65 23.59 -0.64
CA GLY A 1151 -34.81 24.79 -0.77
C GLY A 1151 -34.66 25.36 -2.18
N ASN A 1152 -35.04 24.59 -3.20
CA ASN A 1152 -35.07 25.01 -4.60
C ASN A 1152 -36.39 25.71 -4.99
N ASN A 1153 -37.15 26.18 -4.01
CA ASN A 1153 -38.42 26.91 -4.17
C ASN A 1153 -39.55 26.08 -4.78
N THR A 1154 -39.64 24.80 -4.42
CA THR A 1154 -40.74 23.94 -4.85
C THR A 1154 -41.47 23.31 -3.67
N ILE A 1155 -42.79 23.15 -3.78
CA ILE A 1155 -43.60 22.34 -2.86
C ILE A 1155 -44.02 21.07 -3.57
N CYS A 1156 -43.83 19.93 -2.92
CA CYS A 1156 -44.22 18.61 -3.39
C CYS A 1156 -45.23 17.96 -2.45
N LEU A 1157 -46.16 17.18 -3.00
CA LEU A 1157 -47.09 16.34 -2.25
C LEU A 1157 -46.48 14.95 -1.99
N MET A 1158 -46.50 14.52 -0.72
CA MET A 1158 -45.88 13.27 -0.29
C MET A 1158 -46.79 12.07 -0.60
N THR A 1159 -46.26 11.07 -1.30
CA THR A 1159 -46.91 9.77 -1.60
C THR A 1159 -46.06 8.62 -1.08
N ASP A 1160 -46.59 7.41 -0.90
CA ASP A 1160 -45.93 6.34 -0.12
C ASP A 1160 -44.48 5.95 -0.53
N ASN A 1161 -43.98 6.42 -1.69
CA ASN A 1161 -42.61 6.23 -2.19
C ASN A 1161 -41.77 7.54 -2.34
N TRP A 1162 -42.09 8.62 -1.63
CA TRP A 1162 -41.51 9.95 -1.88
C TRP A 1162 -40.04 10.13 -1.44
N LYS A 1163 -39.53 9.33 -0.49
CA LYS A 1163 -38.18 9.49 0.07
C LYS A 1163 -37.04 9.32 -0.94
N GLU A 1164 -37.32 8.77 -2.13
CA GLU A 1164 -36.34 8.52 -3.19
C GLU A 1164 -36.43 9.53 -4.35
N LYS A 1165 -37.40 10.46 -4.33
CA LYS A 1165 -37.64 11.40 -5.43
C LYS A 1165 -37.15 12.79 -5.05
N MET A 1166 -35.92 13.12 -5.45
CA MET A 1166 -35.53 14.53 -5.62
C MET A 1166 -36.41 15.16 -6.72
N PRO A 1167 -36.66 16.47 -6.67
CA PRO A 1167 -37.46 17.18 -7.68
C PRO A 1167 -36.92 16.91 -9.08
N ASN A 1168 -37.69 16.20 -9.90
CA ASN A 1168 -37.40 15.96 -11.31
C ASN A 1168 -38.25 16.92 -12.16
N PRO A 1169 -37.64 17.87 -12.89
CA PRO A 1169 -38.35 18.75 -13.82
C PRO A 1169 -39.16 17.98 -14.88
N ASN A 1170 -38.84 16.71 -15.12
CA ASN A 1170 -39.48 15.80 -16.06
C ASN A 1170 -40.46 14.82 -15.38
N ASP A 1171 -40.88 15.05 -14.13
CA ASP A 1171 -41.97 14.25 -13.53
C ASP A 1171 -43.33 14.67 -14.11
N ASP A 1172 -43.74 13.96 -15.16
CA ASP A 1172 -45.02 14.15 -15.87
C ASP A 1172 -46.26 13.94 -14.99
N ASN A 1173 -46.11 13.37 -13.78
CA ASN A 1173 -47.22 13.21 -12.83
C ASN A 1173 -47.65 14.56 -12.20
N GLY A 1174 -46.76 15.55 -12.17
CA GLY A 1174 -47.03 16.94 -11.79
C GLY A 1174 -47.68 17.14 -10.42
N PHE A 1175 -47.09 16.54 -9.38
CA PHE A 1175 -47.45 16.70 -7.96
C PHE A 1175 -46.56 17.70 -7.21
N TYR A 1176 -46.00 18.66 -7.94
CA TYR A 1176 -45.20 19.74 -7.38
C TYR A 1176 -45.50 21.07 -8.09
N PHE A 1177 -45.13 22.19 -7.47
CA PHE A 1177 -45.22 23.53 -8.04
C PHE A 1177 -44.14 24.44 -7.49
N SER A 1178 -43.72 25.42 -8.31
CA SER A 1178 -42.83 26.49 -7.87
C SER A 1178 -43.58 27.49 -7.00
N VAL A 1179 -42.91 27.99 -5.95
CA VAL A 1179 -43.43 29.01 -5.04
C VAL A 1179 -42.87 30.41 -5.31
N GLU A 1180 -42.06 30.57 -6.35
CA GLU A 1180 -41.36 31.84 -6.64
C GLU A 1180 -42.31 33.02 -6.83
N GLU A 1181 -43.44 32.81 -7.52
CA GLU A 1181 -44.46 33.83 -7.80
C GLU A 1181 -45.55 33.95 -6.72
N ILE A 1182 -45.40 33.24 -5.59
CA ILE A 1182 -46.42 33.20 -4.53
C ILE A 1182 -46.07 34.21 -3.42
N ASP A 1183 -46.93 35.22 -3.25
CA ASP A 1183 -46.72 36.30 -2.27
C ASP A 1183 -47.70 36.24 -1.08
N LYS A 1184 -48.86 35.59 -1.24
CA LYS A 1184 -49.93 35.60 -0.24
C LYS A 1184 -50.36 34.19 0.12
N GLU A 1185 -50.73 34.03 1.39
CA GLU A 1185 -51.28 32.79 1.95
C GLU A 1185 -52.43 32.20 1.11
N LYS A 1186 -53.35 33.04 0.64
CA LYS A 1186 -54.49 32.59 -0.18
C LYS A 1186 -54.05 31.95 -1.51
N ASP A 1187 -52.99 32.47 -2.11
CA ASP A 1187 -52.48 31.98 -3.39
C ASP A 1187 -51.72 30.65 -3.18
N LEU A 1188 -51.01 30.52 -2.05
CA LEU A 1188 -50.38 29.27 -1.64
C LEU A 1188 -51.42 28.16 -1.39
N ILE A 1189 -52.47 28.44 -0.61
CA ILE A 1189 -53.55 27.50 -0.33
C ILE A 1189 -54.21 27.04 -1.64
N LYS A 1190 -54.51 27.99 -2.54
CA LYS A 1190 -55.11 27.67 -3.85
C LYS A 1190 -54.23 26.69 -4.64
N LYS A 1191 -52.91 26.90 -4.69
CA LYS A 1191 -51.97 26.01 -5.39
C LYS A 1191 -51.88 24.62 -4.74
N VAL A 1192 -51.87 24.56 -3.42
CA VAL A 1192 -51.93 23.28 -2.68
C VAL A 1192 -53.22 22.53 -3.00
N GLU A 1193 -54.36 23.21 -3.00
CA GLU A 1193 -55.67 22.63 -3.36
C GLU A 1193 -55.73 22.16 -4.81
N GLU A 1194 -55.16 22.91 -5.76
CA GLU A 1194 -55.05 22.50 -7.18
C GLU A 1194 -54.32 21.15 -7.32
N ILE A 1195 -53.23 20.94 -6.57
CA ILE A 1195 -52.47 19.68 -6.60
C ILE A 1195 -53.19 18.54 -5.90
N LEU A 1196 -53.86 18.81 -4.78
CA LEU A 1196 -54.67 17.80 -4.08
C LEU A 1196 -55.86 17.33 -4.92
N GLN A 1197 -56.51 18.26 -5.65
CA GLN A 1197 -57.58 17.91 -6.57
C GLN A 1197 -57.06 17.05 -7.72
N LYS A 1198 -55.93 17.42 -8.33
CA LYS A 1198 -55.29 16.62 -9.39
C LYS A 1198 -54.96 15.20 -8.94
N LYS A 1199 -54.53 15.01 -7.68
CA LYS A 1199 -54.31 13.66 -7.10
C LYS A 1199 -55.60 12.88 -6.96
N THR A 1200 -56.64 13.54 -6.46
CA THR A 1200 -57.98 12.94 -6.31
C THR A 1200 -58.52 12.49 -7.68
N ASP A 1201 -58.35 13.30 -8.72
CA ASP A 1201 -58.78 12.99 -10.08
C ASP A 1201 -58.01 11.80 -10.68
N GLN A 1202 -56.70 11.67 -10.42
CA GLN A 1202 -55.89 10.51 -10.82
C GLN A 1202 -56.23 9.23 -10.03
N GLU A 1203 -56.52 9.33 -8.73
CA GLU A 1203 -56.94 8.19 -7.89
C GLU A 1203 -58.33 7.65 -8.34
N VAL A 1204 -59.23 8.53 -8.81
CA VAL A 1204 -60.52 8.12 -9.38
C VAL A 1204 -60.36 7.45 -10.75
N HIS A 1205 -59.43 7.91 -11.59
CA HIS A 1205 -59.14 7.30 -12.90
C HIS A 1205 -58.38 5.95 -12.82
N SER A 1206 -57.67 5.69 -11.72
CA SER A 1206 -56.96 4.42 -11.51
C SER A 1206 -57.81 3.34 -10.82
N GLN A 1207 -58.97 3.72 -10.27
CA GLN A 1207 -59.98 2.78 -9.71
C GLN A 1207 -61.12 2.44 -10.69
N SER A 1208 -61.22 3.13 -11.84
CA SER A 1208 -62.11 2.79 -12.97
C SER A 1208 -61.40 1.93 -14.00
#